data_AF-A0A4Q5KKU9-F1
#
_entry.id   AF-A0A4Q5KKU9-F1
#
_cell.length_a   1.000
_cell.length_b   1.000
_cell.length_c   1.000
_cell.angle_alpha   90.00
_cell.angle_beta   90.00
_cell.angle_gamma   90.00
#
_symmetry.space_group_name_H-M   'P 1'
#
loop_
_entity.id
_entity.type
_entity.pdbx_description
1 polymer ?
#
loop_
_entity_poly.entity_id
_entity_poly.type
_entity_poly.pdbx_seq_one_letter_code
_entity_poly.pdbx_strand_id
1 'polypeptide(L)'
;MIKKRILSITILFALTGCNDDLLLDTAHQTVPAMPNSIIFDDINHNGLQDIDSEPTLTTTDAKGRFRLSTTTTLQGDLAVKSQDGTLVLRTPNDEKIISSLTDLVVIEMNKERNQARTAKEEVILKQNAINKVGSELGIANTEKSPLFSHFINEQNNELTDTAEYLTATKISDPIAYEKNSLLIASTASQLANNPIKCSTEQTLSITAEGEIVCNAPITINSSLAAYLQQSLPSPIKGMAFEGFEASLFDLFNNDNDLGSNSNSSPITLYSPTLSATGITASILWGSNLKLSSTNLVSGGGTHLITLMMDDIGLNLGTLDNPKSNYEKVSTTSVTFEFTILEDDRNISINVESHTQLQNTIAQWDLSVDDPFSATLTLSSLFHDPADTFSHVELKHIDIHGLDSFDQNTSSMTIEGTPLYAAEAGKALIISGVDKQGEHVDAIFSLPEVKSNYLPPEIEYGANLEDRFIYIKPIESLRDDSGNHLGSGVVCEIRYFNSLDSSLYSYARILESYSECPVFPDGTIPSESNGFENYGQYTREQPSNRITFELEEDGEFMTITYQAQEISTNGEPHLLMHNSESMGNESMYSLNTGYLSTEIINSVLVNPLDTDINSQVSFLDDDAQPQQLSVTASIPSRVPAGETGSADANLILHNMTCDQATSIYSFTADYSIAGNPMMWDLDTTYEDKGDDCNVDFSSQSRLSSAIHTLYGEVNTPYAAKYEEISFSFNNLKD
;
A
#
# COMPACT_ATOMS: atom_id res chain seq x y z
N MET A 1 -75.27 -43.68 14.75
CA MET A 1 -74.86 -42.53 13.90
C MET A 1 -73.56 -41.98 14.47
N ILE A 2 -72.52 -41.61 13.70
CA ILE A 2 -72.44 -40.51 12.69
C ILE A 2 -72.55 -39.14 13.38
N LYS A 3 -71.61 -38.17 13.21
CA LYS A 3 -70.27 -38.15 12.57
C LYS A 3 -69.65 -36.74 12.79
N LYS A 4 -68.31 -36.63 12.89
CA LYS A 4 -67.49 -35.46 12.44
C LYS A 4 -67.75 -34.12 13.19
N ARG A 5 -66.94 -33.06 13.14
CA ARG A 5 -65.58 -32.67 12.65
C ARG A 5 -65.23 -31.35 13.40
N ILE A 6 -64.03 -30.76 13.44
CA ILE A 6 -62.84 -30.83 12.57
C ILE A 6 -61.56 -30.44 13.37
N LEU A 7 -60.40 -31.03 13.03
CA LEU A 7 -59.01 -30.51 13.03
C LEU A 7 -58.48 -29.62 14.20
N SER A 8 -57.24 -29.76 14.71
CA SER A 8 -56.08 -30.64 14.40
C SER A 8 -55.24 -30.80 15.72
N ILE A 9 -54.46 -31.84 16.07
CA ILE A 9 -53.73 -32.92 15.35
C ILE A 9 -52.58 -32.33 14.52
N THR A 10 -51.27 -32.48 14.74
CA THR A 10 -50.39 -33.52 15.35
C THR A 10 -49.15 -32.76 15.93
N ILE A 11 -47.94 -33.26 16.25
CA ILE A 11 -47.26 -34.59 16.23
C ILE A 11 -46.68 -34.89 17.63
N LEU A 12 -46.77 -36.15 18.08
CA LEU A 12 -45.71 -36.82 18.86
C LEU A 12 -45.75 -38.33 18.53
N PHE A 13 -45.69 -38.64 17.24
CA PHE A 13 -45.91 -39.98 16.68
C PHE A 13 -45.16 -40.16 15.34
N ALA A 14 -43.83 -40.08 15.39
CA ALA A 14 -43.02 -40.93 14.51
C ALA A 14 -42.85 -42.32 15.15
N LEU A 15 -42.57 -42.34 16.46
CA LEU A 15 -42.05 -43.51 17.17
C LEU A 15 -42.49 -43.50 18.66
N THR A 16 -43.55 -44.25 19.01
CA THR A 16 -43.89 -44.80 20.37
C THR A 16 -45.26 -45.51 20.30
N GLY A 17 -45.29 -46.73 19.76
CA GLY A 17 -46.54 -47.39 19.43
C GLY A 17 -47.13 -48.33 20.48
N CYS A 18 -47.59 -47.84 21.66
CA CYS A 18 -48.64 -48.47 22.50
C CYS A 18 -49.08 -47.60 23.70
N ASN A 19 -50.41 -47.58 23.94
CA ASN A 19 -51.21 -47.23 25.13
C ASN A 19 -50.65 -46.33 26.26
N ASP A 20 -51.32 -45.18 26.46
CA ASP A 20 -52.24 -44.92 27.58
C ASP A 20 -51.92 -45.59 28.94
N ASP A 21 -51.11 -44.93 29.78
CA ASP A 21 -51.38 -44.63 31.22
C ASP A 21 -50.16 -44.04 32.00
N LEU A 22 -49.22 -43.36 31.32
CA LEU A 22 -48.18 -42.56 32.00
C LEU A 22 -48.44 -41.05 31.88
N LEU A 23 -48.87 -40.43 33.00
CA LEU A 23 -48.83 -38.98 33.21
C LEU A 23 -47.38 -38.56 33.51
N LEU A 24 -46.59 -38.36 32.45
CA LEU A 24 -45.24 -37.78 32.55
C LEU A 24 -45.34 -36.26 32.81
N ASP A 25 -44.89 -35.86 34.00
CA ASP A 25 -44.91 -34.46 34.44
C ASP A 25 -43.74 -33.66 33.82
N THR A 26 -44.08 -32.73 32.92
CA THR A 26 -43.12 -31.85 32.25
C THR A 26 -42.53 -30.77 33.16
N ALA A 27 -42.93 -30.65 34.44
CA ALA A 27 -42.31 -29.76 35.40
C ALA A 27 -40.93 -30.24 35.92
N HIS A 28 -40.56 -31.51 35.68
CA HIS A 28 -39.40 -32.14 36.32
C HIS A 28 -38.22 -32.47 35.39
N GLN A 29 -38.44 -32.63 34.08
CA GLN A 29 -37.35 -32.95 33.15
C GLN A 29 -36.31 -31.83 33.07
N THR A 30 -35.04 -32.21 33.06
CA THR A 30 -33.90 -31.29 33.16
C THR A 30 -32.86 -31.70 32.11
N VAL A 31 -32.73 -30.91 31.05
CA VAL A 31 -31.91 -31.26 29.88
C VAL A 31 -30.43 -30.88 30.10
N PRO A 32 -29.46 -31.78 29.83
CA PRO A 32 -28.04 -31.45 29.81
C PRO A 32 -27.65 -30.74 28.50
N ALA A 33 -26.90 -29.65 28.63
CA ALA A 33 -26.26 -28.88 27.56
C ALA A 33 -24.94 -28.26 28.09
N MET A 34 -24.31 -27.33 27.38
CA MET A 34 -23.17 -26.56 27.93
C MET A 34 -23.59 -25.69 29.13
N PRO A 35 -22.74 -25.54 30.16
CA PRO A 35 -22.92 -24.54 31.21
C PRO A 35 -23.03 -23.09 30.71
N ASN A 36 -23.74 -22.25 31.46
CA ASN A 36 -23.82 -20.78 31.30
C ASN A 36 -24.15 -20.26 29.88
N SER A 37 -24.81 -21.08 29.06
CA SER A 37 -25.06 -20.88 27.63
C SER A 37 -26.44 -20.31 27.34
N ILE A 38 -26.62 -19.74 26.15
CA ILE A 38 -27.84 -19.10 25.65
C ILE A 38 -28.71 -20.13 24.94
N ILE A 39 -30.02 -20.13 25.20
CA ILE A 39 -31.02 -20.90 24.46
C ILE A 39 -31.83 -19.94 23.58
N PHE A 40 -32.02 -20.23 22.30
CA PHE A 40 -32.72 -19.37 21.34
C PHE A 40 -33.59 -20.14 20.34
N ASP A 41 -34.45 -19.42 19.61
CA ASP A 41 -35.32 -19.91 18.52
C ASP A 41 -34.60 -19.65 17.18
N ASP A 42 -34.05 -20.68 16.54
CA ASP A 42 -33.32 -20.66 15.26
C ASP A 42 -34.34 -20.68 14.10
N ILE A 43 -34.94 -19.51 13.86
CA ILE A 43 -36.03 -19.28 12.89
C ILE A 43 -35.58 -19.54 11.47
N ASN A 44 -34.30 -19.28 11.17
CA ASN A 44 -33.74 -19.42 9.82
C ASN A 44 -33.08 -20.80 9.56
N HIS A 45 -32.96 -21.65 10.59
CA HIS A 45 -32.43 -23.01 10.56
C HIS A 45 -30.94 -23.11 10.17
N ASN A 46 -30.15 -22.05 10.40
CA ASN A 46 -28.69 -22.05 10.16
C ASN A 46 -27.86 -22.30 11.44
N GLY A 47 -28.47 -22.22 12.62
CA GLY A 47 -27.81 -22.41 13.91
C GLY A 47 -26.95 -21.24 14.40
N LEU A 48 -27.07 -20.05 13.80
CA LEU A 48 -26.35 -18.85 14.19
C LEU A 48 -27.35 -17.77 14.58
N GLN A 49 -27.51 -17.54 15.89
CA GLN A 49 -28.47 -16.56 16.41
C GLN A 49 -28.24 -15.17 15.81
N ASP A 50 -29.12 -14.77 14.92
CA ASP A 50 -29.25 -13.38 14.48
C ASP A 50 -29.93 -12.56 15.58
N ILE A 51 -29.19 -11.65 16.20
CA ILE A 51 -29.64 -10.89 17.37
C ILE A 51 -30.84 -9.98 17.04
N ASP A 52 -30.99 -9.57 15.78
CA ASP A 52 -32.07 -8.69 15.33
C ASP A 52 -33.35 -9.45 14.94
N SER A 53 -33.31 -10.79 14.77
CA SER A 53 -34.49 -11.59 14.38
C SER A 53 -34.79 -12.83 15.23
N GLU A 54 -33.83 -13.35 16.01
CA GLU A 54 -33.92 -14.65 16.69
C GLU A 54 -33.86 -14.54 18.23
N PRO A 55 -35.02 -14.67 18.92
CA PRO A 55 -35.12 -14.33 20.33
C PRO A 55 -34.41 -15.32 21.25
N THR A 56 -33.61 -14.80 22.19
CA THR A 56 -33.15 -15.54 23.36
C THR A 56 -34.35 -15.96 24.22
N LEU A 57 -34.48 -17.26 24.48
CA LEU A 57 -35.57 -17.88 25.22
C LEU A 57 -35.25 -18.04 26.71
N THR A 58 -34.02 -18.43 27.04
CA THR A 58 -33.51 -18.62 28.42
C THR A 58 -31.98 -18.82 28.41
N THR A 59 -31.37 -19.11 29.56
CA THR A 59 -29.97 -19.57 29.67
C THR A 59 -29.86 -20.88 30.47
N THR A 60 -28.74 -21.58 30.32
CA THR A 60 -28.40 -22.75 31.15
C THR A 60 -27.73 -22.32 32.47
N ASP A 61 -27.88 -23.14 33.51
CA ASP A 61 -27.14 -22.97 34.77
C ASP A 61 -25.67 -23.44 34.67
N ALA A 62 -24.92 -23.27 35.77
CA ALA A 62 -23.53 -23.71 35.88
C ALA A 62 -23.32 -25.25 35.81
N LYS A 63 -24.38 -26.04 35.61
CA LYS A 63 -24.33 -27.48 35.34
C LYS A 63 -24.91 -27.82 33.96
N GLY A 64 -25.11 -26.82 33.10
CA GLY A 64 -25.61 -27.00 31.74
C GLY A 64 -27.12 -27.16 31.61
N ARG A 65 -27.90 -26.82 32.63
CA ARG A 65 -29.32 -27.18 32.71
C ARG A 65 -30.21 -25.97 32.52
N PHE A 66 -31.21 -26.08 31.63
CA PHE A 66 -32.19 -25.02 31.38
C PHE A 66 -33.63 -25.51 31.57
N ARG A 67 -34.57 -24.56 31.55
CA ARG A 67 -36.03 -24.81 31.55
C ARG A 67 -36.74 -23.79 30.65
N LEU A 68 -37.71 -24.26 29.87
CA LEU A 68 -38.59 -23.42 29.04
C LEU A 68 -39.99 -23.36 29.66
N SER A 69 -40.77 -22.34 29.28
CA SER A 69 -42.17 -22.23 29.70
C SER A 69 -43.03 -23.28 29.00
N THR A 70 -44.05 -23.79 29.68
CA THR A 70 -45.11 -24.61 29.05
C THR A 70 -45.91 -23.84 27.99
N THR A 71 -45.78 -22.50 27.97
CA THR A 71 -46.37 -21.61 26.97
C THR A 71 -45.40 -21.20 25.86
N THR A 72 -44.14 -21.68 25.84
CA THR A 72 -43.18 -21.34 24.78
C THR A 72 -43.59 -21.99 23.45
N THR A 73 -43.79 -21.14 22.45
CA THR A 73 -43.97 -21.48 21.03
C THR A 73 -42.70 -21.09 20.27
N LEU A 74 -42.22 -21.97 19.41
CA LEU A 74 -41.06 -21.74 18.54
C LEU A 74 -41.52 -21.40 17.13
N GLN A 75 -40.66 -20.73 16.36
CA GLN A 75 -40.85 -20.45 14.94
C GLN A 75 -39.90 -21.25 14.04
N GLY A 76 -38.77 -21.72 14.57
CA GLY A 76 -37.86 -22.65 13.89
C GLY A 76 -37.33 -23.75 14.83
N ASP A 77 -36.06 -24.11 14.67
CA ASP A 77 -35.39 -25.13 15.48
C ASP A 77 -35.01 -24.58 16.87
N LEU A 78 -34.95 -25.43 17.90
CA LEU A 78 -34.54 -25.02 19.25
C LEU A 78 -33.02 -25.18 19.40
N ALA A 79 -32.32 -24.07 19.65
CA ALA A 79 -30.85 -24.03 19.56
C ALA A 79 -30.17 -23.54 20.84
N VAL A 80 -28.90 -23.94 21.00
CA VAL A 80 -28.03 -23.60 22.15
C VAL A 80 -26.73 -22.98 21.67
N LYS A 81 -26.35 -21.80 22.18
CA LYS A 81 -25.12 -21.07 21.84
C LYS A 81 -24.29 -20.77 23.10
N SER A 82 -22.98 -21.00 23.07
CA SER A 82 -22.09 -20.61 24.18
C SER A 82 -21.78 -19.11 24.18
N GLN A 83 -21.12 -18.62 25.24
CA GLN A 83 -20.91 -17.18 25.46
C GLN A 83 -19.94 -16.53 24.45
N ASP A 84 -19.08 -17.34 23.84
CA ASP A 84 -18.17 -16.99 22.74
C ASP A 84 -18.88 -16.86 21.37
N GLY A 85 -20.13 -17.33 21.26
CA GLY A 85 -20.91 -17.34 20.02
C GLY A 85 -20.97 -18.69 19.31
N THR A 86 -20.29 -19.73 19.80
CA THR A 86 -20.27 -21.05 19.14
C THR A 86 -21.62 -21.79 19.30
N LEU A 87 -22.10 -22.41 18.22
CA LEU A 87 -23.32 -23.24 18.25
C LEU A 87 -23.04 -24.62 18.86
N VAL A 88 -23.84 -24.96 19.87
CA VAL A 88 -23.63 -26.13 20.71
C VAL A 88 -24.63 -27.24 20.40
N LEU A 89 -25.93 -27.00 20.33
CA LEU A 89 -26.92 -28.09 20.10
C LEU A 89 -28.14 -27.58 19.32
N ARG A 90 -28.75 -28.47 18.52
CA ARG A 90 -29.99 -28.23 17.74
C ARG A 90 -31.02 -29.35 17.96
N THR A 91 -32.28 -29.02 17.69
CA THR A 91 -33.37 -29.99 17.47
C THR A 91 -33.74 -30.02 15.99
N PRO A 92 -34.49 -31.03 15.52
CA PRO A 92 -35.31 -30.91 14.32
C PRO A 92 -36.63 -30.19 14.63
N ASN A 93 -37.25 -29.59 13.60
CA ASN A 93 -38.58 -28.97 13.67
C ASN A 93 -39.62 -29.84 14.43
N ASP A 94 -40.50 -29.15 15.16
CA ASP A 94 -41.53 -29.68 16.08
C ASP A 94 -41.05 -30.47 17.32
N GLU A 95 -39.76 -30.83 17.46
CA GLU A 95 -39.27 -31.64 18.59
C GLU A 95 -38.71 -30.80 19.75
N LYS A 96 -39.36 -30.87 20.91
CA LYS A 96 -38.99 -30.12 22.14
C LYS A 96 -37.85 -30.74 22.96
N ILE A 97 -36.98 -31.52 22.31
CA ILE A 97 -35.94 -32.32 22.96
C ILE A 97 -34.58 -31.95 22.37
N ILE A 98 -33.72 -31.33 23.17
CA ILE A 98 -32.31 -31.09 22.82
C ILE A 98 -31.44 -32.15 23.51
N SER A 99 -30.55 -32.81 22.79
CA SER A 99 -29.26 -33.28 23.33
C SER A 99 -28.27 -33.54 22.20
N SER A 100 -27.05 -33.90 22.55
CA SER A 100 -26.04 -34.39 21.62
C SER A 100 -26.54 -35.58 20.77
N LEU A 101 -27.46 -36.40 21.29
CA LEU A 101 -28.10 -37.48 20.52
C LEU A 101 -29.13 -36.99 19.50
N THR A 102 -29.79 -35.83 19.70
CA THR A 102 -30.63 -35.19 18.67
C THR A 102 -29.78 -34.41 17.67
N ASP A 103 -28.72 -33.75 18.12
CA ASP A 103 -27.84 -32.96 17.25
C ASP A 103 -27.06 -33.84 16.26
N LEU A 104 -26.61 -35.05 16.64
CA LEU A 104 -26.08 -36.05 15.69
C LEU A 104 -27.06 -36.37 14.55
N VAL A 105 -28.36 -36.49 14.87
CA VAL A 105 -29.40 -36.75 13.86
C VAL A 105 -29.56 -35.52 12.95
N VAL A 106 -29.54 -34.31 13.50
CA VAL A 106 -29.58 -33.06 12.71
C VAL A 106 -28.36 -32.95 11.80
N ILE A 107 -27.15 -33.26 12.29
CA ILE A 107 -25.90 -33.28 11.51
C ILE A 107 -25.99 -34.26 10.33
N GLU A 108 -26.44 -35.49 10.57
CA GLU A 108 -26.57 -36.50 9.51
C GLU A 108 -27.72 -36.21 8.53
N MET A 109 -28.78 -35.52 8.96
CA MET A 109 -29.77 -34.94 8.05
C MET A 109 -29.12 -33.83 7.20
N ASN A 110 -28.30 -32.96 7.79
CA ASN A 110 -27.69 -31.81 7.13
C ASN A 110 -26.71 -32.23 6.02
N LYS A 111 -25.89 -33.27 6.25
CA LYS A 111 -24.98 -33.83 5.23
C LYS A 111 -25.69 -34.32 3.97
N GLU A 112 -26.96 -34.71 4.07
CA GLU A 112 -27.80 -35.09 2.93
C GLU A 112 -28.80 -33.99 2.48
N ARG A 113 -28.85 -32.83 3.14
CA ARG A 113 -29.91 -31.80 2.97
C ARG A 113 -29.91 -31.08 1.61
N ASN A 114 -28.85 -31.20 0.80
CA ASN A 114 -28.57 -30.44 -0.43
C ASN A 114 -29.56 -30.61 -1.63
N GLN A 115 -30.81 -30.16 -1.47
CA GLN A 115 -31.73 -29.68 -2.52
C GLN A 115 -33.04 -29.17 -1.88
N ALA A 116 -33.81 -28.34 -2.61
CA ALA A 116 -35.13 -27.92 -2.16
C ALA A 116 -36.08 -29.12 -2.10
N ARG A 117 -36.55 -29.45 -0.89
CA ARG A 117 -37.31 -30.68 -0.58
C ARG A 117 -38.77 -30.36 -0.26
N THR A 118 -39.65 -31.33 -0.50
CA THR A 118 -41.01 -31.34 0.06
C THR A 118 -41.00 -31.97 1.46
N ALA A 119 -41.99 -31.63 2.29
CA ALA A 119 -42.17 -32.19 3.64
C ALA A 119 -42.23 -33.74 3.69
N LYS A 120 -42.51 -34.41 2.57
CA LYS A 120 -42.46 -35.88 2.48
C LYS A 120 -41.02 -36.41 2.37
N GLU A 121 -40.13 -35.69 1.68
CA GLU A 121 -38.73 -36.06 1.50
C GLU A 121 -37.89 -35.71 2.74
N GLU A 122 -38.34 -34.73 3.51
CA GLU A 122 -37.82 -34.37 4.83
C GLU A 122 -38.08 -35.46 5.89
N VAL A 123 -39.29 -36.03 5.94
CA VAL A 123 -39.60 -37.18 6.81
C VAL A 123 -38.73 -38.41 6.48
N ILE A 124 -38.42 -38.63 5.20
CA ILE A 124 -37.53 -39.72 4.77
C ILE A 124 -36.07 -39.43 5.17
N LEU A 125 -35.61 -38.20 4.96
CA LEU A 125 -34.28 -37.73 5.39
C LEU A 125 -34.07 -37.92 6.90
N LYS A 126 -35.06 -37.51 7.70
CA LYS A 126 -35.05 -37.67 9.16
C LYS A 126 -34.97 -39.14 9.58
N GLN A 127 -35.79 -40.00 9.00
CA GLN A 127 -35.75 -41.43 9.33
C GLN A 127 -34.44 -42.10 8.90
N ASN A 128 -33.86 -41.71 7.76
CA ASN A 128 -32.55 -42.21 7.34
C ASN A 128 -31.44 -41.84 8.33
N ALA A 129 -31.40 -40.57 8.77
CA ALA A 129 -30.43 -40.11 9.76
C ALA A 129 -30.58 -40.82 11.12
N ILE A 130 -31.83 -40.95 11.62
CA ILE A 130 -32.13 -41.73 12.84
C ILE A 130 -31.63 -43.17 12.70
N ASN A 131 -31.83 -43.81 11.56
CA ASN A 131 -31.38 -45.19 11.31
C ASN A 131 -29.85 -45.31 11.26
N LYS A 132 -29.15 -44.33 10.68
CA LYS A 132 -27.67 -44.29 10.67
C LYS A 132 -27.11 -44.16 12.08
N VAL A 133 -27.50 -43.09 12.79
CA VAL A 133 -27.00 -42.81 14.14
C VAL A 133 -27.37 -43.95 15.09
N GLY A 134 -28.59 -44.48 15.00
CA GLY A 134 -29.00 -45.66 15.76
C GLY A 134 -28.15 -46.91 15.47
N SER A 135 -27.75 -47.14 14.22
CA SER A 135 -26.88 -48.27 13.86
C SER A 135 -25.48 -48.17 14.46
N GLU A 136 -24.88 -46.97 14.45
CA GLU A 136 -23.55 -46.75 15.07
C GLU A 136 -23.60 -46.83 16.59
N LEU A 137 -24.73 -46.44 17.20
CA LEU A 137 -25.00 -46.58 18.63
C LEU A 137 -25.37 -48.01 19.07
N GLY A 138 -25.21 -49.01 18.19
CA GLY A 138 -25.54 -50.42 18.49
C GLY A 138 -27.04 -50.73 18.64
N ILE A 139 -27.92 -49.76 18.36
CA ILE A 139 -29.35 -49.84 18.65
C ILE A 139 -30.06 -50.71 17.61
N ALA A 140 -30.64 -51.83 18.05
CA ALA A 140 -31.38 -52.73 17.18
C ALA A 140 -32.66 -52.07 16.60
N ASN A 141 -32.83 -52.16 15.28
CA ASN A 141 -33.96 -51.64 14.50
C ASN A 141 -35.35 -52.29 14.80
N THR A 142 -35.52 -52.91 15.96
CA THR A 142 -36.71 -53.67 16.37
C THR A 142 -37.69 -52.90 17.26
N GLU A 143 -37.26 -51.80 17.86
CA GLU A 143 -38.10 -50.99 18.77
C GLU A 143 -38.46 -49.61 18.19
N LYS A 144 -39.54 -49.01 18.71
CA LYS A 144 -39.99 -47.66 18.33
C LYS A 144 -39.47 -46.64 19.34
N SER A 145 -38.61 -45.73 18.89
CA SER A 145 -37.97 -44.63 19.67
C SER A 145 -36.83 -44.98 20.64
N PRO A 146 -36.01 -46.04 20.40
CA PRO A 146 -34.95 -46.38 21.34
C PRO A 146 -33.92 -45.26 21.54
N LEU A 147 -33.54 -44.52 20.49
CA LEU A 147 -32.53 -43.45 20.56
C LEU A 147 -32.91 -42.30 21.52
N PHE A 148 -34.21 -41.98 21.61
CA PHE A 148 -34.74 -40.95 22.53
C PHE A 148 -35.29 -41.52 23.85
N SER A 149 -35.13 -42.82 24.09
CA SER A 149 -35.70 -43.50 25.26
C SER A 149 -35.16 -42.97 26.61
N HIS A 150 -33.92 -42.46 26.62
CA HIS A 150 -33.26 -41.90 27.82
C HIS A 150 -33.99 -40.67 28.40
N PHE A 151 -34.78 -39.93 27.59
CA PHE A 151 -35.64 -38.85 28.08
C PHE A 151 -36.97 -39.32 28.68
N ILE A 152 -37.40 -40.54 28.34
CA ILE A 152 -38.74 -41.06 28.69
C ILE A 152 -38.63 -41.99 29.90
N ASN A 153 -37.56 -42.79 29.97
CA ASN A 153 -37.25 -43.71 31.05
C ASN A 153 -35.82 -43.46 31.56
N GLU A 154 -35.69 -42.98 32.80
CA GLU A 154 -34.42 -42.74 33.52
C GLU A 154 -33.66 -44.05 33.90
N GLN A 155 -33.76 -45.09 33.07
CA GLN A 155 -33.18 -46.42 33.29
C GLN A 155 -32.30 -46.90 32.12
N ASN A 156 -32.26 -46.16 31.00
CA ASN A 156 -31.33 -46.43 29.91
C ASN A 156 -30.00 -45.69 30.14
N ASN A 157 -29.27 -46.13 31.17
CA ASN A 157 -28.00 -45.52 31.57
C ASN A 157 -26.98 -45.49 30.43
N GLU A 158 -26.97 -46.51 29.56
CA GLU A 158 -26.06 -46.59 28.41
C GLU A 158 -26.23 -45.39 27.46
N LEU A 159 -27.48 -45.03 27.11
CA LEU A 159 -27.73 -43.83 26.29
C LEU A 159 -27.52 -42.52 27.06
N THR A 160 -27.69 -42.50 28.38
CA THR A 160 -27.35 -41.33 29.21
C THR A 160 -25.84 -41.07 29.22
N ASP A 161 -25.04 -42.08 29.58
CA ASP A 161 -23.57 -42.01 29.59
C ASP A 161 -23.04 -41.67 28.19
N THR A 162 -23.61 -42.27 27.13
CA THR A 162 -23.34 -41.90 25.73
C THR A 162 -23.61 -40.42 25.47
N ALA A 163 -24.76 -39.88 25.90
CA ALA A 163 -25.10 -38.48 25.70
C ALA A 163 -24.15 -37.53 26.45
N GLU A 164 -23.67 -37.91 27.63
CA GLU A 164 -22.67 -37.14 28.38
C GLU A 164 -21.33 -37.08 27.63
N TYR A 165 -20.79 -38.22 27.16
CA TYR A 165 -19.56 -38.27 26.35
C TYR A 165 -19.67 -37.45 25.05
N LEU A 166 -20.81 -37.53 24.35
CA LEU A 166 -21.06 -36.75 23.14
C LEU A 166 -21.14 -35.24 23.43
N THR A 167 -21.68 -34.86 24.60
CA THR A 167 -21.76 -33.46 25.02
C THR A 167 -20.37 -32.90 25.32
N ALA A 168 -19.57 -33.60 26.14
CA ALA A 168 -18.19 -33.21 26.42
C ALA A 168 -17.31 -33.20 25.16
N THR A 169 -17.55 -34.12 24.21
CA THR A 169 -16.86 -34.12 22.92
C THR A 169 -17.12 -32.85 22.10
N LYS A 170 -18.39 -32.46 21.94
CA LYS A 170 -18.73 -31.24 21.19
C LYS A 170 -18.27 -29.96 21.91
N ILE A 171 -18.07 -30.02 23.23
CA ILE A 171 -17.45 -28.94 24.00
C ILE A 171 -15.98 -28.76 23.65
N SER A 172 -15.21 -29.86 23.51
CA SER A 172 -13.78 -29.77 23.19
C SER A 172 -13.48 -29.50 21.71
N ASP A 173 -14.23 -30.09 20.78
CA ASP A 173 -14.08 -29.81 19.35
C ASP A 173 -15.43 -29.94 18.59
N PRO A 174 -16.14 -28.82 18.36
CA PRO A 174 -17.40 -28.83 17.63
C PRO A 174 -17.24 -29.09 16.12
N ILE A 175 -16.05 -28.84 15.55
CA ILE A 175 -15.77 -29.02 14.11
C ILE A 175 -15.52 -30.50 13.82
N ALA A 176 -14.72 -31.17 14.65
CA ALA A 176 -14.58 -32.62 14.64
C ALA A 176 -15.94 -33.31 14.81
N TYR A 177 -16.75 -32.84 15.75
CA TYR A 177 -18.06 -33.41 16.04
C TYR A 177 -19.01 -33.37 14.83
N GLU A 178 -19.17 -32.21 14.18
CA GLU A 178 -20.05 -32.10 13.00
C GLU A 178 -19.50 -32.89 11.80
N LYS A 179 -18.17 -32.91 11.61
CA LYS A 179 -17.52 -33.65 10.51
C LYS A 179 -17.62 -35.17 10.68
N ASN A 180 -17.26 -35.69 11.86
CA ASN A 180 -17.00 -37.11 12.13
C ASN A 180 -18.02 -37.78 13.07
N SER A 181 -19.13 -37.08 13.40
CA SER A 181 -20.37 -37.55 14.05
C SER A 181 -20.57 -39.06 14.20
N LEU A 182 -20.58 -39.84 13.11
CA LEU A 182 -20.83 -41.29 13.12
C LEU A 182 -19.72 -42.09 13.83
N LEU A 183 -18.46 -41.74 13.61
CA LEU A 183 -17.32 -42.37 14.31
C LEU A 183 -17.42 -42.06 15.81
N ILE A 184 -17.58 -40.77 16.14
CA ILE A 184 -17.73 -40.28 17.52
C ILE A 184 -18.92 -40.93 18.23
N ALA A 185 -20.05 -41.15 17.53
CA ALA A 185 -21.21 -41.88 18.05
C ALA A 185 -20.87 -43.34 18.40
N SER A 186 -20.23 -44.08 17.49
CA SER A 186 -19.85 -45.48 17.75
C SER A 186 -18.84 -45.61 18.90
N THR A 187 -17.88 -44.70 19.02
CA THR A 187 -16.92 -44.67 20.15
C THR A 187 -17.63 -44.34 21.47
N ALA A 188 -18.56 -43.38 21.49
CA ALA A 188 -19.32 -43.02 22.69
C ALA A 188 -20.20 -44.17 23.20
N SER A 189 -20.87 -44.90 22.30
CA SER A 189 -21.65 -46.11 22.65
C SER A 189 -20.77 -47.24 23.21
N GLN A 190 -19.59 -47.47 22.62
CA GLN A 190 -18.63 -48.45 23.15
C GLN A 190 -18.11 -48.08 24.54
N LEU A 191 -17.93 -46.79 24.82
CA LEU A 191 -17.53 -46.29 26.14
C LEU A 191 -18.65 -46.38 27.17
N ALA A 192 -19.91 -46.15 26.81
CA ALA A 192 -21.03 -46.37 27.72
C ALA A 192 -21.17 -47.85 28.13
N ASN A 193 -20.83 -48.76 27.22
CA ASN A 193 -20.75 -50.20 27.51
C ASN A 193 -19.52 -50.60 28.35
N ASN A 194 -18.44 -49.83 28.32
CA ASN A 194 -17.19 -50.10 29.04
C ASN A 194 -16.56 -48.80 29.59
N PRO A 195 -17.12 -48.22 30.67
CA PRO A 195 -16.85 -46.84 31.06
C PRO A 195 -15.45 -46.63 31.62
N ILE A 196 -14.63 -45.90 30.85
CA ILE A 196 -13.41 -45.26 31.32
C ILE A 196 -13.79 -44.11 32.25
N LYS A 197 -13.02 -43.92 33.33
CA LYS A 197 -13.25 -42.86 34.32
C LYS A 197 -12.03 -41.96 34.43
N CYS A 198 -12.20 -40.71 34.01
CA CYS A 198 -11.29 -39.62 34.34
C CYS A 198 -11.32 -39.30 35.84
N SER A 199 -10.45 -38.40 36.29
CA SER A 199 -10.50 -37.87 37.66
C SER A 199 -11.74 -37.01 37.91
N THR A 200 -12.03 -36.68 39.17
CA THR A 200 -13.27 -35.99 39.59
C THR A 200 -13.43 -34.56 39.09
N GLU A 201 -12.40 -33.98 38.45
CA GLU A 201 -12.40 -32.61 37.92
C GLU A 201 -12.31 -32.59 36.38
N GLN A 202 -12.12 -33.76 35.76
CA GLN A 202 -11.99 -33.94 34.31
C GLN A 202 -13.31 -34.37 33.66
N THR A 203 -13.55 -33.86 32.46
CA THR A 203 -14.55 -34.36 31.51
C THR A 203 -13.91 -35.36 30.54
N LEU A 204 -14.70 -36.30 29.98
CA LEU A 204 -14.23 -37.24 28.96
C LEU A 204 -14.77 -36.85 27.57
N SER A 205 -13.87 -36.60 26.62
CA SER A 205 -14.19 -36.29 25.22
C SER A 205 -13.53 -37.26 24.23
N ILE A 206 -13.94 -37.18 22.96
CA ILE A 206 -13.52 -38.07 21.87
C ILE A 206 -13.05 -37.23 20.68
N THR A 207 -11.83 -37.44 20.17
CA THR A 207 -11.31 -36.62 19.03
C THR A 207 -11.99 -36.97 17.70
N ALA A 208 -11.69 -36.18 16.66
CA ALA A 208 -12.01 -36.46 15.26
C ALA A 208 -11.65 -37.89 14.82
N GLU A 209 -10.58 -38.46 15.37
CA GLU A 209 -10.01 -39.78 15.05
C GLU A 209 -10.55 -40.89 15.94
N GLY A 210 -11.41 -40.57 16.93
CA GLY A 210 -11.92 -41.51 17.91
C GLY A 210 -10.97 -41.76 19.10
N GLU A 211 -9.97 -40.91 19.31
CA GLU A 211 -9.09 -40.98 20.50
C GLU A 211 -9.79 -40.39 21.72
N ILE A 212 -9.50 -40.93 22.91
CA ILE A 212 -10.23 -40.66 24.14
C ILE A 212 -9.39 -39.72 25.01
N VAL A 213 -9.98 -38.61 25.45
CA VAL A 213 -9.26 -37.56 26.18
C VAL A 213 -9.97 -37.28 27.51
N CYS A 214 -9.20 -37.20 28.58
CA CYS A 214 -9.64 -36.64 29.86
C CYS A 214 -9.11 -35.20 29.97
N ASN A 215 -9.99 -34.21 30.17
CA ASN A 215 -9.64 -32.78 30.18
C ASN A 215 -10.44 -32.01 31.24
N ALA A 216 -9.78 -31.21 32.07
CA ALA A 216 -10.33 -30.32 33.10
C ALA A 216 -10.20 -28.86 32.64
N PRO A 217 -11.13 -28.36 31.80
CA PRO A 217 -10.89 -27.23 30.91
C PRO A 217 -10.52 -25.93 31.63
N ILE A 218 -9.60 -25.19 31.02
CA ILE A 218 -9.22 -23.84 31.45
C ILE A 218 -10.42 -22.88 31.37
N THR A 219 -10.54 -22.01 32.37
CA THR A 219 -11.61 -21.04 32.57
C THR A 219 -11.04 -19.67 32.96
N ILE A 220 -11.70 -18.61 32.49
CA ILE A 220 -11.25 -17.22 32.70
C ILE A 220 -11.98 -16.62 33.91
N ASN A 221 -11.21 -16.00 34.80
CA ASN A 221 -11.73 -15.16 35.88
C ASN A 221 -12.25 -13.82 35.32
N SER A 222 -13.51 -13.82 34.91
CA SER A 222 -14.18 -12.66 34.30
C SER A 222 -14.16 -11.39 35.16
N SER A 223 -14.12 -11.53 36.49
CA SER A 223 -14.02 -10.39 37.41
C SER A 223 -12.63 -9.76 37.40
N LEU A 224 -11.56 -10.57 37.32
CA LEU A 224 -10.20 -10.07 37.17
C LEU A 224 -9.96 -9.52 35.76
N ALA A 225 -10.49 -10.17 34.72
CA ALA A 225 -10.43 -9.65 33.35
C ALA A 225 -11.09 -8.25 33.23
N ALA A 226 -12.29 -8.08 33.79
CA ALA A 226 -12.96 -6.78 33.83
C ALA A 226 -12.19 -5.72 34.63
N TYR A 227 -11.49 -6.12 35.70
CA TYR A 227 -10.62 -5.22 36.47
C TYR A 227 -9.37 -4.81 35.68
N LEU A 228 -8.71 -5.76 35.00
CA LEU A 228 -7.54 -5.50 34.16
C LEU A 228 -7.88 -4.54 33.02
N GLN A 229 -9.00 -4.74 32.33
CA GLN A 229 -9.49 -3.85 31.27
C GLN A 229 -9.71 -2.41 31.76
N GLN A 230 -10.22 -2.22 32.98
CA GLN A 230 -10.41 -0.91 33.60
C GLN A 230 -9.11 -0.29 34.17
N SER A 231 -8.06 -1.10 34.32
CA SER A 231 -6.76 -0.67 34.89
C SER A 231 -5.75 -0.24 33.82
N LEU A 232 -5.99 -0.58 32.54
CA LEU A 232 -5.11 -0.19 31.44
C LEU A 232 -5.10 1.35 31.28
N PRO A 233 -3.93 1.99 31.24
CA PRO A 233 -3.83 3.44 31.04
C PRO A 233 -4.09 3.81 29.57
N SER A 234 -4.54 5.05 29.35
CA SER A 234 -4.61 5.65 28.02
C SER A 234 -3.45 6.65 27.85
N PRO A 235 -2.27 6.22 27.36
CA PRO A 235 -1.17 7.15 27.10
C PRO A 235 -1.50 8.08 25.93
N ILE A 236 -0.75 9.17 25.83
CA ILE A 236 -0.94 10.17 24.77
C ILE A 236 0.24 10.10 23.80
N LYS A 237 -0.07 10.08 22.50
CA LYS A 237 0.86 10.17 21.37
C LYS A 237 1.78 11.39 21.53
N GLY A 238 3.04 11.27 21.11
CA GLY A 238 4.05 12.30 21.27
C GLY A 238 4.61 12.45 22.69
N MET A 239 4.03 11.79 23.72
CA MET A 239 4.51 11.87 25.10
C MET A 239 5.32 10.63 25.51
N ALA A 240 6.07 10.77 26.61
CA ALA A 240 6.70 9.64 27.28
C ALA A 240 5.64 8.79 28.03
N PHE A 241 5.78 7.47 27.97
CA PHE A 241 4.92 6.53 28.69
C PHE A 241 5.72 5.83 29.81
N GLU A 242 5.36 6.12 31.07
CA GLU A 242 5.95 5.53 32.29
C GLU A 242 5.84 4.00 32.37
N GLY A 243 5.04 3.38 31.48
CA GLY A 243 4.77 1.95 31.46
C GLY A 243 3.56 1.56 32.30
N PHE A 244 3.27 0.26 32.29
CA PHE A 244 2.20 -0.37 33.08
C PHE A 244 2.63 -1.78 33.47
N GLU A 245 2.29 -2.22 34.68
CA GLU A 245 2.50 -3.61 35.08
C GLU A 245 1.35 -4.08 35.96
N ALA A 246 0.73 -5.22 35.61
CA ALA A 246 -0.38 -5.81 36.34
C ALA A 246 -0.23 -7.33 36.42
N SER A 247 -0.70 -7.92 37.52
CA SER A 247 -0.62 -9.37 37.72
C SER A 247 -1.76 -10.11 37.04
N LEU A 248 -1.42 -11.28 36.50
CA LEU A 248 -2.29 -12.23 35.82
C LEU A 248 -2.57 -13.47 36.69
N PHE A 249 -2.15 -13.44 37.95
CA PHE A 249 -2.44 -14.48 38.93
C PHE A 249 -3.95 -14.68 39.08
N ASP A 250 -4.41 -15.94 39.02
CA ASP A 250 -5.82 -16.33 38.95
C ASP A 250 -6.63 -15.69 37.79
N LEU A 251 -6.00 -15.23 36.69
CA LEU A 251 -6.73 -14.79 35.47
C LEU A 251 -7.28 -15.97 34.68
N PHE A 252 -6.44 -17.00 34.51
CA PHE A 252 -6.84 -18.35 34.17
C PHE A 252 -6.80 -19.17 35.47
N ASN A 253 -7.64 -20.20 35.60
CA ASN A 253 -7.36 -21.28 36.55
C ASN A 253 -6.05 -21.99 36.15
N ASN A 254 -5.46 -22.73 37.10
CA ASN A 254 -4.43 -23.69 36.72
C ASN A 254 -5.06 -24.82 35.90
N ASP A 255 -4.31 -25.31 34.93
CA ASP A 255 -4.50 -26.63 34.32
C ASP A 255 -4.46 -27.69 35.44
N ASN A 256 -5.58 -28.37 35.65
CA ASN A 256 -5.73 -29.37 36.72
C ASN A 256 -5.40 -30.80 36.25
N ASP A 257 -5.32 -31.04 34.93
CA ASP A 257 -4.95 -32.33 34.33
C ASP A 257 -3.52 -32.73 34.68
N LEU A 258 -2.59 -31.77 34.58
CA LEU A 258 -1.17 -31.98 34.85
C LEU A 258 -0.85 -32.19 36.33
N GLY A 259 -1.76 -31.82 37.24
CA GLY A 259 -1.66 -32.02 38.69
C GLY A 259 -0.63 -31.14 39.41
N SER A 260 -0.71 -31.13 40.75
CA SER A 260 -0.07 -30.12 41.64
C SER A 260 1.47 -30.03 41.65
N ASN A 261 2.16 -30.83 40.83
CA ASN A 261 3.62 -30.93 40.78
C ASN A 261 4.21 -30.52 39.41
N SER A 262 3.35 -30.14 38.46
CA SER A 262 3.70 -29.89 37.07
C SER A 262 3.66 -28.39 36.76
N ASN A 263 4.50 -27.95 35.82
CA ASN A 263 4.41 -26.58 35.32
C ASN A 263 3.14 -26.45 34.49
N SER A 264 2.22 -25.57 34.89
CA SER A 264 1.08 -25.16 34.06
C SER A 264 1.56 -24.53 32.75
N SER A 265 0.70 -24.58 31.73
CA SER A 265 0.96 -23.92 30.45
C SER A 265 1.30 -22.43 30.63
N PRO A 266 2.37 -21.93 29.99
CA PRO A 266 2.74 -20.53 30.13
C PRO A 266 1.71 -19.62 29.46
N ILE A 267 1.37 -18.50 30.11
CA ILE A 267 0.60 -17.44 29.45
C ILE A 267 1.45 -16.87 28.30
N THR A 268 0.90 -16.95 27.09
CA THR A 268 1.45 -16.34 25.89
C THR A 268 0.67 -15.06 25.55
N LEU A 269 1.29 -14.21 24.71
CA LEU A 269 0.84 -12.85 24.43
C LEU A 269 0.89 -12.58 22.93
N TYR A 270 -0.16 -11.94 22.42
CA TYR A 270 -0.29 -11.51 21.04
C TYR A 270 -0.87 -10.09 20.97
N SER A 271 -0.12 -9.15 20.39
CA SER A 271 -0.51 -7.73 20.29
C SER A 271 0.01 -7.11 18.98
N PRO A 272 -0.54 -7.50 17.82
CA PRO A 272 0.10 -7.30 16.51
C PRO A 272 0.20 -5.85 16.07
N THR A 273 -0.69 -4.97 16.54
CA THR A 273 -0.70 -3.54 16.17
C THR A 273 0.04 -2.63 17.16
N LEU A 274 0.50 -3.16 18.30
CA LEU A 274 1.05 -2.32 19.37
C LEU A 274 2.51 -1.92 19.11
N SER A 275 3.32 -2.77 18.49
CA SER A 275 4.75 -2.51 18.24
C SER A 275 5.02 -1.28 17.37
N ALA A 276 4.09 -0.93 16.46
CA ALA A 276 4.17 0.28 15.64
C ALA A 276 3.99 1.59 16.45
N THR A 277 3.59 1.49 17.73
CA THR A 277 3.31 2.65 18.60
C THR A 277 4.49 3.07 19.49
N GLY A 278 5.64 2.40 19.36
CA GLY A 278 6.75 2.53 20.31
C GLY A 278 6.49 1.88 21.68
N ILE A 279 5.27 1.40 21.94
CA ILE A 279 4.92 0.62 23.13
C ILE A 279 5.12 -0.87 22.85
N THR A 280 5.81 -1.53 23.77
CA THR A 280 6.03 -2.98 23.77
C THR A 280 5.22 -3.62 24.90
N ALA A 281 4.60 -4.78 24.61
CA ALA A 281 3.94 -5.62 25.61
C ALA A 281 4.79 -6.89 25.85
N SER A 282 4.82 -7.37 27.09
CA SER A 282 5.60 -8.54 27.49
C SER A 282 4.98 -9.26 28.69
N ILE A 283 5.29 -10.55 28.86
CA ILE A 283 4.94 -11.32 30.06
C ILE A 283 6.19 -11.45 30.93
N LEU A 284 6.19 -10.81 32.10
CA LEU A 284 7.25 -10.99 33.09
C LEU A 284 6.99 -12.24 33.93
N TRP A 285 8.00 -13.11 33.95
CA TRP A 285 8.15 -14.25 34.88
C TRP A 285 6.95 -15.22 34.86
N GLY A 286 6.17 -15.24 33.77
CA GLY A 286 4.98 -16.06 33.58
C GLY A 286 3.73 -15.59 34.33
N SER A 287 3.75 -14.43 35.00
CA SER A 287 2.66 -14.02 35.91
C SER A 287 2.25 -12.55 35.90
N ASN A 288 3.01 -11.65 35.26
CA ASN A 288 2.63 -10.24 35.11
C ASN A 288 2.61 -9.83 33.63
N LEU A 289 1.57 -9.10 33.20
CA LEU A 289 1.60 -8.33 31.96
C LEU A 289 2.35 -7.02 32.21
N LYS A 290 3.32 -6.71 31.35
CA LYS A 290 4.05 -5.44 31.37
C LYS A 290 3.97 -4.75 30.01
N LEU A 291 3.57 -3.48 30.04
CA LEU A 291 3.69 -2.55 28.92
C LEU A 291 4.84 -1.58 29.20
N SER A 292 5.65 -1.24 28.20
CA SER A 292 6.79 -0.33 28.35
C SER A 292 7.15 0.33 27.01
N SER A 293 7.59 1.58 27.04
CA SER A 293 8.19 2.28 25.89
C SER A 293 9.67 2.58 26.16
N THR A 294 10.45 2.74 25.09
CA THR A 294 11.83 3.26 25.14
C THR A 294 11.96 4.68 24.59
N ASN A 295 10.91 5.18 23.93
CA ASN A 295 10.84 6.46 23.23
C ASN A 295 9.53 7.20 23.58
N LEU A 296 9.24 8.30 22.88
CA LEU A 296 7.88 8.87 22.84
C LEU A 296 6.92 7.91 22.12
N VAL A 297 5.64 7.92 22.50
CA VAL A 297 4.59 7.08 21.89
C VAL A 297 4.27 7.57 20.48
N SER A 298 4.29 6.68 19.49
CA SER A 298 3.87 6.95 18.11
C SER A 298 2.48 6.38 17.82
N GLY A 299 1.76 6.95 16.85
CA GLY A 299 0.41 6.50 16.50
C GLY A 299 -0.65 6.79 17.58
N GLY A 300 -1.92 6.70 17.19
CA GLY A 300 -3.08 6.87 18.05
C GLY A 300 -4.17 5.86 17.70
N GLY A 301 -5.19 5.73 18.56
CA GLY A 301 -6.31 4.81 18.36
C GLY A 301 -6.28 3.59 19.30
N THR A 302 -7.13 2.60 19.01
CA THR A 302 -7.31 1.41 19.87
C THR A 302 -6.57 0.20 19.31
N HIS A 303 -5.79 -0.44 20.18
CA HIS A 303 -4.97 -1.62 19.91
C HIS A 303 -5.46 -2.81 20.73
N LEU A 304 -5.23 -4.03 20.24
CA LEU A 304 -5.66 -5.26 20.93
C LEU A 304 -4.48 -5.97 21.58
N ILE A 305 -4.70 -6.44 22.81
CA ILE A 305 -3.75 -7.23 23.61
C ILE A 305 -4.45 -8.54 23.99
N THR A 306 -4.10 -9.62 23.31
CA THR A 306 -4.66 -10.96 23.56
C THR A 306 -3.68 -11.78 24.41
N LEU A 307 -4.17 -12.31 25.54
CA LEU A 307 -3.48 -13.30 26.36
C LEU A 307 -4.07 -14.69 26.10
N MET A 308 -3.22 -15.71 26.03
CA MET A 308 -3.62 -17.07 25.68
C MET A 308 -2.92 -18.09 26.57
N MET A 309 -3.65 -19.12 27.02
CA MET A 309 -3.11 -20.28 27.72
C MET A 309 -3.57 -21.58 27.02
N ASP A 310 -2.65 -22.52 26.86
CA ASP A 310 -2.92 -23.83 26.27
C ASP A 310 -3.43 -24.84 27.30
N ASP A 311 -4.44 -25.61 26.93
CA ASP A 311 -5.23 -26.52 27.77
C ASP A 311 -4.79 -27.97 27.48
N ILE A 312 -4.26 -28.70 28.48
CA ILE A 312 -3.46 -29.92 28.25
C ILE A 312 -4.10 -31.19 28.86
N GLY A 313 -5.06 -31.77 28.15
CA GLY A 313 -5.70 -33.03 28.52
C GLY A 313 -4.79 -34.27 28.41
N LEU A 314 -5.20 -35.33 29.12
CA LEU A 314 -4.60 -36.66 29.04
C LEU A 314 -5.22 -37.46 27.89
N ASN A 315 -4.44 -37.70 26.82
CA ASN A 315 -4.85 -38.57 25.72
C ASN A 315 -4.61 -40.05 26.08
N LEU A 316 -5.69 -40.84 26.05
CA LEU A 316 -5.76 -42.27 26.33
C LEU A 316 -5.81 -43.13 25.05
N GLY A 317 -5.80 -42.51 23.86
CA GLY A 317 -5.82 -43.20 22.57
C GLY A 317 -7.17 -43.80 22.23
N THR A 318 -7.21 -44.74 21.28
CA THR A 318 -8.46 -45.45 20.94
C THR A 318 -8.59 -46.73 21.78
N LEU A 319 -9.79 -47.32 21.84
CA LEU A 319 -10.03 -48.58 22.54
C LEU A 319 -9.15 -49.75 22.03
N ASP A 320 -8.80 -49.74 20.74
CA ASP A 320 -7.91 -50.74 20.11
C ASP A 320 -6.41 -50.37 20.20
N ASN A 321 -6.07 -49.10 20.44
CA ASN A 321 -4.69 -48.59 20.48
C ASN A 321 -4.53 -47.52 21.58
N PRO A 322 -4.38 -47.94 22.86
CA PRO A 322 -4.34 -47.02 23.98
C PRO A 322 -3.03 -46.24 24.08
N LYS A 323 -3.16 -44.94 24.39
CA LYS A 323 -2.08 -44.00 24.74
C LYS A 323 -2.05 -43.75 26.26
N SER A 324 -1.12 -42.91 26.73
CA SER A 324 -1.09 -42.40 28.11
C SER A 324 -0.22 -41.14 28.22
N ASN A 325 -0.45 -40.16 27.34
CA ASN A 325 0.37 -38.95 27.26
C ASN A 325 -0.48 -37.67 27.23
N TYR A 326 0.06 -36.62 27.83
CA TYR A 326 -0.55 -35.30 27.85
C TYR A 326 -0.32 -34.59 26.50
N GLU A 327 -1.38 -34.03 25.93
CA GLU A 327 -1.40 -33.36 24.62
C GLU A 327 -2.25 -32.09 24.71
N LYS A 328 -1.96 -31.10 23.86
CA LYS A 328 -2.77 -29.87 23.78
C LYS A 328 -4.15 -30.18 23.21
N VAL A 329 -5.20 -29.86 23.97
CA VAL A 329 -6.60 -30.03 23.59
C VAL A 329 -7.19 -28.71 23.07
N SER A 330 -6.94 -27.59 23.76
CA SER A 330 -7.46 -26.29 23.34
C SER A 330 -6.52 -25.12 23.64
N THR A 331 -6.95 -23.90 23.31
CA THR A 331 -6.33 -22.65 23.76
C THR A 331 -7.43 -21.72 24.26
N THR A 332 -7.40 -21.39 25.54
CA THR A 332 -8.28 -20.36 26.11
C THR A 332 -7.64 -18.99 25.94
N SER A 333 -8.40 -17.97 25.54
CA SER A 333 -7.89 -16.62 25.31
C SER A 333 -8.78 -15.52 25.88
N VAL A 334 -8.16 -14.40 26.24
CA VAL A 334 -8.83 -13.16 26.65
C VAL A 334 -8.16 -11.98 25.95
N THR A 335 -8.95 -11.09 25.38
CA THR A 335 -8.47 -9.91 24.65
C THR A 335 -8.88 -8.63 25.39
N PHE A 336 -7.94 -7.70 25.48
CA PHE A 336 -8.13 -6.37 26.05
C PHE A 336 -7.95 -5.29 24.98
N GLU A 337 -8.74 -4.22 25.09
CA GLU A 337 -8.57 -2.99 24.31
C GLU A 337 -7.63 -2.02 25.04
N PHE A 338 -6.69 -1.43 24.31
CA PHE A 338 -5.71 -0.47 24.80
C PHE A 338 -5.70 0.75 23.88
N THR A 339 -6.15 1.91 24.37
CA THR A 339 -6.35 3.12 23.55
C THR A 339 -5.28 4.16 23.82
N ILE A 340 -4.62 4.60 22.75
CA ILE A 340 -3.66 5.71 22.73
C ILE A 340 -4.40 6.96 22.24
N LEU A 341 -4.30 8.06 23.00
CA LEU A 341 -4.93 9.33 22.70
C LEU A 341 -4.02 10.20 21.80
N GLU A 342 -4.62 11.10 21.02
CA GLU A 342 -3.89 12.17 20.32
C GLU A 342 -3.53 13.32 21.30
N ASP A 343 -2.46 14.09 21.04
CA ASP A 343 -2.06 15.22 21.92
C ASP A 343 -2.91 16.46 21.62
N ASP A 344 -3.45 17.08 22.68
CA ASP A 344 -4.48 18.13 22.62
C ASP A 344 -4.01 19.47 23.21
N ARG A 345 -2.70 19.74 23.25
CA ARG A 345 -2.14 20.83 24.09
C ARG A 345 -1.34 21.90 23.36
N ASN A 346 -0.99 21.69 22.09
CA ASN A 346 -0.25 22.64 21.25
C ASN A 346 -1.01 22.86 19.93
N ILE A 347 -0.73 24.00 19.26
CA ILE A 347 -1.13 24.19 17.86
C ILE A 347 -0.51 23.08 16.97
N SER A 348 -1.33 22.49 16.11
CA SER A 348 -0.98 21.31 15.31
C SER A 348 -1.65 21.36 13.93
N ILE A 349 -1.18 20.53 12.98
CA ILE A 349 -1.76 20.44 11.64
C ILE A 349 -2.85 19.36 11.62
N ASN A 350 -4.04 19.74 11.19
CA ASN A 350 -5.12 18.81 10.87
C ASN A 350 -4.79 18.08 9.56
N VAL A 351 -4.38 16.82 9.68
CA VAL A 351 -3.93 15.98 8.55
C VAL A 351 -5.01 15.80 7.47
N GLU A 352 -6.28 15.72 7.85
CA GLU A 352 -7.38 15.60 6.88
C GLU A 352 -7.56 16.91 6.09
N SER A 353 -7.56 18.06 6.78
CA SER A 353 -7.67 19.37 6.13
C SER A 353 -6.45 19.72 5.29
N HIS A 354 -5.25 19.32 5.73
CA HIS A 354 -4.02 19.39 4.93
C HIS A 354 -4.14 18.55 3.64
N THR A 355 -4.60 17.30 3.75
CA THR A 355 -4.82 16.42 2.59
C THR A 355 -5.84 17.00 1.61
N GLN A 356 -6.94 17.58 2.11
CA GLN A 356 -7.96 18.24 1.28
C GLN A 356 -7.42 19.49 0.56
N LEU A 357 -6.60 20.30 1.24
CA LEU A 357 -5.95 21.47 0.65
C LEU A 357 -4.86 21.07 -0.37
N GLN A 358 -4.06 20.04 -0.09
CA GLN A 358 -3.07 19.52 -1.05
C GLN A 358 -3.74 19.02 -2.34
N ASN A 359 -4.88 18.32 -2.24
CA ASN A 359 -5.67 17.92 -3.40
C ASN A 359 -6.29 19.11 -4.16
N THR A 360 -6.48 20.26 -3.51
CA THR A 360 -6.96 21.50 -4.14
C THR A 360 -5.84 22.24 -4.85
N ILE A 361 -4.65 22.31 -4.23
CA ILE A 361 -3.45 22.95 -4.78
C ILE A 361 -2.93 22.16 -6.00
N ALA A 362 -2.96 20.83 -5.94
CA ALA A 362 -2.61 19.97 -7.08
C ALA A 362 -3.59 20.04 -8.28
N GLN A 363 -4.66 20.84 -8.19
CA GLN A 363 -5.59 21.15 -9.28
C GLN A 363 -5.45 22.58 -9.80
N TRP A 364 -4.46 23.35 -9.34
CA TRP A 364 -4.18 24.68 -9.89
C TRP A 364 -3.62 24.55 -11.31
N ASP A 365 -4.25 25.26 -12.24
CA ASP A 365 -3.78 25.39 -13.62
C ASP A 365 -2.87 26.63 -13.66
N LEU A 366 -1.55 26.40 -13.68
CA LEU A 366 -0.53 27.44 -13.66
C LEU A 366 0.20 27.47 -15.01
N SER A 367 0.33 28.66 -15.59
CA SER A 367 1.10 28.90 -16.81
C SER A 367 1.89 30.20 -16.70
N VAL A 368 2.98 30.32 -17.47
CA VAL A 368 3.75 31.57 -17.60
C VAL A 368 2.91 32.67 -18.26
N ASP A 369 3.06 33.90 -17.77
CA ASP A 369 2.35 35.12 -18.20
C ASP A 369 0.83 35.16 -17.99
N ASP A 370 0.19 34.04 -17.64
CA ASP A 370 -1.23 34.00 -17.27
C ASP A 370 -1.47 34.49 -15.82
N PRO A 371 -2.38 35.46 -15.59
CA PRO A 371 -2.75 35.88 -14.23
C PRO A 371 -3.50 34.80 -13.46
N PHE A 372 -2.92 34.37 -12.34
CA PHE A 372 -3.49 33.39 -11.42
C PHE A 372 -4.06 34.06 -10.16
N SER A 373 -5.15 33.52 -9.61
CA SER A 373 -5.66 33.88 -8.27
C SER A 373 -6.52 32.75 -7.70
N ALA A 374 -6.18 32.26 -6.51
CA ALA A 374 -6.93 31.21 -5.81
C ALA A 374 -6.96 31.44 -4.29
N THR A 375 -8.14 31.31 -3.68
CA THR A 375 -8.34 31.45 -2.24
C THR A 375 -8.37 30.10 -1.53
N LEU A 376 -7.35 29.82 -0.72
CA LEU A 376 -7.28 28.67 0.17
C LEU A 376 -8.13 28.92 1.43
N THR A 377 -8.91 27.92 1.85
CA THR A 377 -9.69 27.96 3.10
C THR A 377 -8.91 27.26 4.21
N LEU A 378 -8.39 28.04 5.16
CA LEU A 378 -7.42 27.60 6.16
C LEU A 378 -8.04 27.37 7.56
N SER A 379 -9.33 27.68 7.73
CA SER A 379 -10.06 27.65 9.02
C SER A 379 -10.04 26.32 9.79
N SER A 380 -9.69 25.22 9.11
CA SER A 380 -9.61 23.87 9.70
C SER A 380 -8.21 23.27 9.63
N LEU A 381 -7.25 23.92 8.95
CA LEU A 381 -5.89 23.41 8.72
C LEU A 381 -5.08 23.36 10.02
N PHE A 382 -5.22 24.37 10.87
CA PHE A 382 -4.54 24.44 12.16
C PHE A 382 -5.53 24.08 13.27
N HIS A 383 -5.19 23.04 14.03
CA HIS A 383 -5.93 22.63 15.22
C HIS A 383 -5.25 23.20 16.46
N ASP A 384 -5.95 24.11 17.14
CA ASP A 384 -5.55 24.70 18.42
C ASP A 384 -6.66 24.48 19.46
N PRO A 385 -6.46 23.56 20.42
CA PRO A 385 -7.40 23.36 21.53
C PRO A 385 -7.31 24.41 22.65
N ALA A 386 -6.27 25.24 22.67
CA ALA A 386 -6.00 26.18 23.76
C ALA A 386 -6.63 27.57 23.56
N ASP A 387 -7.20 27.85 22.37
CA ASP A 387 -7.56 29.21 21.92
C ASP A 387 -6.37 30.18 22.09
N THR A 388 -5.17 29.71 21.72
CA THR A 388 -3.97 30.54 21.56
C THR A 388 -3.77 30.99 20.11
N PHE A 389 -4.47 30.44 19.12
CA PHE A 389 -4.31 30.79 17.70
C PHE A 389 -4.43 32.29 17.43
N SER A 390 -3.49 32.86 16.67
CA SER A 390 -3.46 34.30 16.36
C SER A 390 -3.75 34.58 14.88
N HIS A 391 -3.02 33.93 13.96
CA HIS A 391 -3.14 34.17 12.51
C HIS A 391 -2.45 33.07 11.69
N VAL A 392 -2.61 33.16 10.37
CA VAL A 392 -1.78 32.47 9.38
C VAL A 392 -0.89 33.49 8.67
N GLU A 393 0.26 33.07 8.16
CA GLU A 393 1.11 33.86 7.27
C GLU A 393 1.69 33.00 6.14
N LEU A 394 1.93 33.60 4.97
CA LEU A 394 2.70 32.97 3.91
C LEU A 394 4.18 33.03 4.29
N LYS A 395 4.81 31.87 4.51
CA LYS A 395 6.22 31.80 4.90
C LYS A 395 7.15 31.72 3.68
N HIS A 396 6.71 31.02 2.63
CA HIS A 396 7.43 30.89 1.36
C HIS A 396 6.50 30.36 0.26
N ILE A 397 6.74 30.78 -0.99
CA ILE A 397 6.22 30.16 -2.20
C ILE A 397 7.36 30.09 -3.24
N ASP A 398 7.62 28.90 -3.77
CA ASP A 398 8.74 28.57 -4.67
C ASP A 398 8.32 28.72 -6.15
N ILE A 399 7.57 29.79 -6.46
CA ILE A 399 7.16 30.18 -7.83
C ILE A 399 7.27 31.71 -7.93
N HIS A 400 8.18 32.20 -8.77
CA HIS A 400 8.42 33.63 -8.95
C HIS A 400 7.23 34.30 -9.66
N GLY A 401 6.73 35.38 -9.06
CA GLY A 401 5.59 36.13 -9.57
C GLY A 401 4.24 35.76 -8.94
N LEU A 402 4.19 34.76 -8.05
CA LEU A 402 3.07 34.51 -7.14
C LEU A 402 3.40 35.01 -5.72
N ASP A 403 2.42 35.58 -5.04
CA ASP A 403 2.50 36.02 -3.64
C ASP A 403 1.10 35.90 -2.98
N SER A 404 0.96 36.33 -1.72
CA SER A 404 -0.31 36.39 -0.99
C SER A 404 -0.83 37.82 -0.86
N PHE A 405 -2.07 38.06 -1.32
CA PHE A 405 -2.65 39.42 -1.36
C PHE A 405 -3.71 39.70 -0.28
N ASP A 406 -4.42 38.68 0.18
CA ASP A 406 -5.36 38.75 1.32
C ASP A 406 -5.04 37.61 2.29
N GLN A 407 -4.58 37.96 3.49
CA GLN A 407 -4.30 37.04 4.60
C GLN A 407 -5.25 37.34 5.76
N ASN A 408 -6.01 36.34 6.19
CA ASN A 408 -6.77 36.40 7.44
C ASN A 408 -6.77 35.03 8.16
N THR A 409 -7.24 35.00 9.40
CA THR A 409 -7.25 33.81 10.28
C THR A 409 -7.95 32.56 9.70
N SER A 410 -8.69 32.69 8.60
CA SER A 410 -9.53 31.62 8.02
C SER A 410 -9.29 31.38 6.53
N SER A 411 -8.60 32.26 5.80
CA SER A 411 -8.29 32.08 4.39
C SER A 411 -7.07 32.88 3.94
N MET A 412 -6.45 32.43 2.85
CA MET A 412 -5.35 33.11 2.17
C MET A 412 -5.59 33.09 0.66
N THR A 413 -5.51 34.24 0.00
CA THR A 413 -5.51 34.29 -1.47
C THR A 413 -4.07 34.33 -1.96
N ILE A 414 -3.67 33.31 -2.73
CA ILE A 414 -2.44 33.29 -3.53
C ILE A 414 -2.78 33.82 -4.92
N GLU A 415 -2.07 34.83 -5.39
CA GLU A 415 -2.29 35.43 -6.70
C GLU A 415 -1.02 36.05 -7.30
N GLY A 416 -1.08 36.39 -8.58
CA GLY A 416 0.00 37.02 -9.32
C GLY A 416 0.06 36.50 -10.76
N THR A 417 1.25 36.51 -11.35
CA THR A 417 1.50 35.99 -12.70
C THR A 417 2.85 35.27 -12.65
N PRO A 418 2.90 33.93 -12.86
CA PRO A 418 4.17 33.21 -12.92
C PRO A 418 5.07 33.78 -14.02
N LEU A 419 6.26 34.24 -13.63
CA LEU A 419 7.23 34.83 -14.56
C LEU A 419 8.03 33.77 -15.32
N TYR A 420 8.14 32.59 -14.73
CA TYR A 420 8.99 31.48 -15.17
C TYR A 420 8.23 30.17 -15.02
N ALA A 421 8.45 29.26 -15.97
CA ALA A 421 7.92 27.91 -15.91
C ALA A 421 8.75 27.09 -14.91
N ALA A 422 8.12 26.08 -14.31
CA ALA A 422 8.71 25.34 -13.21
C ALA A 422 8.09 23.94 -13.09
N GLU A 423 8.90 22.96 -12.73
CA GLU A 423 8.45 21.59 -12.51
C GLU A 423 7.48 21.47 -11.31
N ALA A 424 6.68 20.40 -11.30
CA ALA A 424 5.83 20.07 -10.16
C ALA A 424 6.65 19.68 -8.91
N GLY A 425 6.10 19.94 -7.72
CA GLY A 425 6.73 19.60 -6.44
C GLY A 425 7.29 20.78 -5.66
N LYS A 426 7.43 21.95 -6.32
CA LYS A 426 7.81 23.25 -5.76
C LYS A 426 7.05 23.59 -4.47
N ALA A 427 7.72 24.21 -3.49
CA ALA A 427 7.17 24.35 -2.14
C ALA A 427 6.24 25.56 -1.95
N LEU A 428 5.07 25.33 -1.33
CA LEU A 428 4.24 26.36 -0.71
C LEU A 428 4.19 26.11 0.81
N ILE A 429 4.63 27.08 1.61
CA ILE A 429 4.73 26.96 3.06
C ILE A 429 3.85 28.01 3.74
N ILE A 430 2.80 27.56 4.42
CA ILE A 430 1.86 28.38 5.17
C ILE A 430 2.07 28.11 6.66
N SER A 431 2.38 29.13 7.44
CA SER A 431 2.60 28.98 8.89
C SER A 431 1.33 29.36 9.66
N GLY A 432 0.98 28.56 10.67
CA GLY A 432 -0.05 28.88 11.66
C GLY A 432 0.63 29.36 12.95
N VAL A 433 0.30 30.57 13.41
CA VAL A 433 1.02 31.28 14.48
C VAL A 433 0.10 31.54 15.67
N ASP A 434 0.58 31.29 16.88
CA ASP A 434 -0.16 31.52 18.13
C ASP A 434 0.05 32.95 18.72
N LYS A 435 -0.65 33.25 19.82
CA LYS A 435 -0.63 34.53 20.54
C LYS A 435 0.65 34.73 21.37
N GLN A 436 1.57 33.75 21.36
CA GLN A 436 2.87 33.76 22.05
C GLN A 436 4.03 33.91 21.07
N GLY A 437 3.84 33.54 19.80
CA GLY A 437 4.85 33.57 18.73
C GLY A 437 5.40 32.20 18.35
N GLU A 438 4.88 31.12 18.93
CA GLU A 438 5.14 29.75 18.47
C GLU A 438 4.35 29.49 17.17
N HIS A 439 4.90 28.68 16.27
CA HIS A 439 4.32 28.46 14.95
C HIS A 439 4.50 27.03 14.45
N VAL A 440 3.62 26.60 13.53
CA VAL A 440 3.68 25.29 12.88
C VAL A 440 3.49 25.45 11.36
N ASP A 441 4.41 24.88 10.58
CA ASP A 441 4.47 25.05 9.12
C ASP A 441 3.73 23.94 8.38
N ALA A 442 2.64 24.29 7.69
CA ALA A 442 2.01 23.43 6.71
C ALA A 442 2.71 23.58 5.35
N ILE A 443 3.41 22.53 4.93
CA ILE A 443 4.09 22.47 3.63
C ILE A 443 3.18 21.76 2.61
N PHE A 444 3.07 22.34 1.42
CA PHE A 444 2.35 21.79 0.27
C PHE A 444 3.26 21.75 -0.95
N SER A 445 3.05 20.77 -1.82
CA SER A 445 3.65 20.72 -3.15
C SER A 445 2.74 21.40 -4.17
N LEU A 446 3.31 22.31 -4.95
CA LEU A 446 2.66 23.00 -6.06
C LEU A 446 2.68 22.10 -7.32
N PRO A 447 1.70 22.26 -8.24
CA PRO A 447 1.75 21.63 -9.55
C PRO A 447 2.78 22.31 -10.45
N GLU A 448 2.99 21.73 -11.64
CA GLU A 448 3.80 22.32 -12.71
C GLU A 448 3.27 23.70 -13.11
N VAL A 449 4.19 24.66 -13.33
CA VAL A 449 3.91 25.90 -14.06
C VAL A 449 4.25 25.64 -15.52
N LYS A 450 3.20 25.49 -16.34
CA LYS A 450 3.32 25.19 -17.77
C LYS A 450 3.98 26.35 -18.51
N SER A 451 4.76 25.99 -19.51
CA SER A 451 5.12 26.95 -20.54
C SER A 451 3.92 27.20 -21.45
N ASN A 452 3.55 28.47 -21.63
CA ASN A 452 2.64 28.89 -22.69
C ASN A 452 3.36 29.00 -24.06
N TYR A 453 4.66 28.68 -24.14
CA TYR A 453 5.45 28.81 -25.35
C TYR A 453 5.24 27.64 -26.32
N LEU A 454 4.43 27.86 -27.35
CA LEU A 454 4.43 27.02 -28.56
C LEU A 454 5.52 27.52 -29.52
N PRO A 455 6.20 26.63 -30.27
CA PRO A 455 7.10 27.04 -31.34
C PRO A 455 6.39 27.95 -32.37
N PRO A 456 7.08 28.97 -32.93
CA PRO A 456 6.46 29.91 -33.85
C PRO A 456 6.02 29.23 -35.16
N GLU A 457 4.81 29.56 -35.64
CA GLU A 457 4.36 29.14 -36.97
C GLU A 457 5.15 29.87 -38.08
N ILE A 458 6.20 29.21 -38.58
CA ILE A 458 7.05 29.76 -39.66
C ILE A 458 6.36 29.54 -41.00
N GLU A 459 5.70 30.59 -41.53
CA GLU A 459 5.06 30.55 -42.86
C GLU A 459 6.09 30.37 -44.00
N TYR A 460 7.30 30.93 -43.84
CA TYR A 460 8.36 30.94 -44.84
C TYR A 460 9.71 30.53 -44.23
N GLY A 461 9.98 29.22 -44.16
CA GLY A 461 11.22 28.70 -43.59
C GLY A 461 12.43 28.81 -44.52
N ALA A 462 13.62 28.63 -43.96
CA ALA A 462 14.87 28.47 -44.69
C ALA A 462 14.90 27.18 -45.53
N ASN A 463 15.68 27.16 -46.61
CA ASN A 463 15.90 25.92 -47.35
C ASN A 463 16.98 25.06 -46.69
N LEU A 464 16.61 23.89 -46.19
CA LEU A 464 17.52 22.90 -45.61
C LEU A 464 18.17 21.97 -46.65
N GLU A 465 17.59 21.88 -47.86
CA GLU A 465 18.05 20.93 -48.88
C GLU A 465 19.37 21.35 -49.55
N ASP A 466 20.15 20.33 -49.91
CA ASP A 466 21.43 20.39 -50.62
C ASP A 466 22.51 21.24 -49.94
N ARG A 467 22.55 21.17 -48.60
CA ARG A 467 23.50 21.87 -47.71
C ARG A 467 24.05 20.90 -46.67
N PHE A 468 25.32 21.06 -46.30
CA PHE A 468 25.87 20.45 -45.08
C PHE A 468 25.51 21.34 -43.89
N ILE A 469 24.78 20.80 -42.92
CA ILE A 469 24.34 21.49 -41.72
C ILE A 469 25.04 20.85 -40.53
N TYR A 470 25.93 21.61 -39.88
CA TYR A 470 26.74 21.17 -38.75
C TYR A 470 26.02 21.49 -37.43
N ILE A 471 25.87 20.52 -36.55
CA ILE A 471 25.14 20.63 -35.26
C ILE A 471 26.05 20.07 -34.16
N LYS A 472 25.91 20.59 -32.93
CA LYS A 472 26.77 20.34 -31.76
C LYS A 472 26.06 19.61 -30.58
N PRO A 473 25.33 18.49 -30.79
CA PRO A 473 24.66 17.79 -29.69
C PRO A 473 25.68 17.15 -28.75
N ILE A 474 25.27 16.88 -27.50
CA ILE A 474 26.02 15.96 -26.63
C ILE A 474 25.61 14.53 -26.96
N GLU A 475 26.60 13.70 -27.27
CA GLU A 475 26.37 12.34 -27.76
C GLU A 475 27.24 11.29 -27.07
N SER A 476 26.70 10.07 -26.99
CA SER A 476 27.38 8.92 -26.36
C SER A 476 28.28 8.19 -27.35
N LEU A 477 29.57 8.08 -27.03
CA LEU A 477 30.51 7.23 -27.76
C LEU A 477 30.51 5.79 -27.21
N ARG A 478 30.71 4.82 -28.10
CA ARG A 478 30.90 3.40 -27.79
C ARG A 478 32.06 2.82 -28.59
N ASP A 479 32.65 1.73 -28.10
CA ASP A 479 33.65 0.95 -28.85
C ASP A 479 33.00 -0.09 -29.79
N ASP A 480 33.82 -0.75 -30.62
CA ASP A 480 33.44 -1.85 -31.52
C ASP A 480 32.76 -3.05 -30.80
N SER A 481 32.81 -3.10 -29.47
CA SER A 481 32.19 -4.14 -28.62
C SER A 481 30.94 -3.64 -27.89
N GLY A 482 30.51 -2.39 -28.13
CA GLY A 482 29.34 -1.75 -27.52
C GLY A 482 29.58 -1.14 -26.13
N ASN A 483 30.81 -1.22 -25.59
CA ASN A 483 31.14 -0.61 -24.30
C ASN A 483 31.07 0.92 -24.43
N HIS A 484 30.49 1.59 -23.44
CA HIS A 484 30.43 3.05 -23.41
C HIS A 484 31.83 3.64 -23.12
N LEU A 485 32.24 4.61 -23.95
CA LEU A 485 33.53 5.31 -23.86
C LEU A 485 33.42 6.73 -23.27
N GLY A 486 32.24 7.06 -22.71
CA GLY A 486 31.86 8.41 -22.32
C GLY A 486 31.02 9.12 -23.37
N SER A 487 30.68 10.37 -23.09
CA SER A 487 29.92 11.27 -23.98
C SER A 487 30.62 12.63 -24.07
N GLY A 488 30.17 13.49 -24.98
CA GLY A 488 30.58 14.89 -25.04
C GLY A 488 30.02 15.59 -26.28
N VAL A 489 30.39 16.85 -26.52
CA VAL A 489 29.95 17.58 -27.72
C VAL A 489 30.53 16.93 -28.97
N VAL A 490 29.67 16.51 -29.90
CA VAL A 490 30.08 15.92 -31.20
C VAL A 490 29.75 16.87 -32.34
N CYS A 491 30.53 16.82 -33.42
CA CYS A 491 30.10 17.33 -34.71
C CYS A 491 29.14 16.34 -35.37
N GLU A 492 27.84 16.60 -35.31
CA GLU A 492 26.89 15.94 -36.20
C GLU A 492 26.74 16.75 -37.50
N ILE A 493 26.55 16.08 -38.64
CA ILE A 493 26.40 16.74 -39.94
C ILE A 493 25.21 16.14 -40.67
N ARG A 494 24.13 16.92 -40.81
CA ARG A 494 22.91 16.51 -41.52
C ARG A 494 22.91 17.07 -42.94
N TYR A 495 22.43 16.28 -43.90
CA TYR A 495 22.25 16.67 -45.30
C TYR A 495 20.92 16.12 -45.83
N PHE A 496 20.05 17.02 -46.30
CA PHE A 496 18.77 16.68 -46.91
C PHE A 496 18.92 16.71 -48.44
N ASN A 497 18.84 15.55 -49.09
CA ASN A 497 19.07 15.43 -50.54
C ASN A 497 17.80 15.67 -51.35
N SER A 498 17.74 16.76 -52.14
CA SER A 498 16.55 17.10 -52.93
C SER A 498 16.26 16.11 -54.08
N LEU A 499 17.27 15.35 -54.51
CA LEU A 499 17.18 14.49 -55.69
C LEU A 499 16.43 13.17 -55.43
N ASP A 500 16.58 12.60 -54.23
CA ASP A 500 15.99 11.32 -53.85
C ASP A 500 15.17 11.39 -52.55
N SER A 501 15.08 12.56 -51.92
CA SER A 501 14.41 12.79 -50.62
C SER A 501 14.95 11.93 -49.48
N SER A 502 16.22 11.52 -49.51
CA SER A 502 16.89 10.88 -48.37
C SER A 502 17.51 11.90 -47.41
N LEU A 503 17.38 11.64 -46.11
CA LEU A 503 18.19 12.29 -45.07
C LEU A 503 19.47 11.47 -44.84
N TYR A 504 20.62 12.14 -44.88
CA TYR A 504 21.89 11.57 -44.47
C TYR A 504 22.44 12.27 -43.22
N SER A 505 23.01 11.50 -42.30
CA SER A 505 23.86 12.03 -41.22
C SER A 505 25.26 11.41 -41.26
N TYR A 506 26.26 12.12 -40.74
CA TYR A 506 27.64 11.64 -40.70
C TYR A 506 27.86 10.67 -39.53
N ALA A 507 28.57 9.57 -39.81
CA ALA A 507 28.83 8.49 -38.88
C ALA A 507 29.69 8.96 -37.70
N ARG A 508 29.27 8.58 -36.50
CA ARG A 508 29.84 9.03 -35.23
C ARG A 508 31.19 8.32 -34.98
N ILE A 509 32.29 9.06 -35.06
CA ILE A 509 33.66 8.56 -34.91
C ILE A 509 34.43 9.39 -33.86
N LEU A 510 35.54 8.88 -33.34
CA LEU A 510 36.29 9.61 -32.29
C LEU A 510 36.80 10.98 -32.79
N GLU A 511 37.14 11.06 -34.08
CA GLU A 511 37.58 12.27 -34.76
C GLU A 511 36.51 13.38 -34.79
N SER A 512 35.21 13.04 -34.90
CA SER A 512 34.13 14.04 -34.97
C SER A 512 33.84 14.73 -33.64
N TYR A 513 34.41 14.24 -32.53
CA TYR A 513 34.45 14.95 -31.24
C TYR A 513 35.66 15.89 -31.13
N SER A 514 36.59 15.87 -32.10
CA SER A 514 37.80 16.72 -32.11
C SER A 514 37.76 17.81 -33.19
N GLU A 515 37.26 17.50 -34.39
CA GLU A 515 37.07 18.46 -35.46
C GLU A 515 35.92 18.02 -36.39
N CYS A 516 35.14 18.97 -36.89
CA CYS A 516 34.18 18.70 -37.96
C CYS A 516 34.91 18.40 -39.27
N PRO A 517 34.61 17.28 -39.97
CA PRO A 517 35.12 17.01 -41.30
C PRO A 517 34.54 18.01 -42.32
N VAL A 518 35.39 18.49 -43.24
CA VAL A 518 35.01 19.47 -44.27
C VAL A 518 34.81 18.78 -45.62
N PHE A 519 33.62 18.90 -46.20
CA PHE A 519 33.27 18.31 -47.50
C PHE A 519 33.38 19.32 -48.66
N PRO A 520 33.98 18.96 -49.80
CA PRO A 520 33.98 19.81 -51.01
C PRO A 520 32.59 20.01 -51.61
N ASP A 521 32.40 21.17 -52.28
CA ASP A 521 31.23 21.47 -53.12
C ASP A 521 30.91 20.31 -54.08
N GLY A 522 29.67 19.82 -54.05
CA GLY A 522 29.21 18.73 -54.89
C GLY A 522 29.57 17.31 -54.41
N THR A 523 30.02 17.16 -53.16
CA THR A 523 30.07 15.86 -52.48
C THR A 523 28.66 15.27 -52.38
N ILE A 524 28.47 14.03 -52.84
CA ILE A 524 27.20 13.31 -52.76
C ILE A 524 27.26 12.38 -51.53
N PRO A 525 26.45 12.57 -50.48
CA PRO A 525 26.53 11.77 -49.25
C PRO A 525 26.37 10.26 -49.51
N SER A 526 25.47 9.85 -50.41
CA SER A 526 25.23 8.45 -50.75
C SER A 526 26.39 7.74 -51.48
N GLU A 527 27.38 8.48 -51.98
CA GLU A 527 28.62 7.95 -52.56
C GLU A 527 29.84 8.18 -51.66
N SER A 528 29.65 8.81 -50.49
CA SER A 528 30.72 9.20 -49.57
C SER A 528 30.85 8.23 -48.39
N ASN A 529 32.09 7.83 -48.08
CA ASN A 529 32.35 7.00 -46.90
C ASN A 529 32.06 7.80 -45.62
N GLY A 530 31.32 7.19 -44.69
CA GLY A 530 30.98 7.81 -43.40
C GLY A 530 29.69 8.62 -43.40
N PHE A 531 28.84 8.55 -44.43
CA PHE A 531 27.44 8.98 -44.32
C PHE A 531 26.51 7.77 -44.23
N GLU A 532 25.50 7.88 -43.36
CA GLU A 532 24.46 6.89 -43.12
C GLU A 532 23.11 7.45 -43.59
N ASN A 533 22.24 6.63 -44.16
CA ASN A 533 20.91 7.05 -44.62
C ASN A 533 19.89 6.78 -43.50
N TYR A 534 19.28 7.85 -43.00
CA TYR A 534 18.32 7.83 -41.89
C TYR A 534 16.87 7.62 -42.36
N GLY A 535 16.61 7.65 -43.67
CA GLY A 535 15.29 7.40 -44.24
C GLY A 535 14.86 8.43 -45.28
N GLN A 536 13.61 8.30 -45.70
CA GLN A 536 12.97 9.17 -46.69
C GLN A 536 12.17 10.26 -45.99
N TYR A 537 12.35 11.51 -46.39
CA TYR A 537 11.62 12.65 -45.85
C TYR A 537 10.58 13.21 -46.83
N THR A 538 9.64 13.97 -46.28
CA THR A 538 8.68 14.79 -47.03
C THR A 538 8.96 16.26 -46.74
N ARG A 539 8.71 17.15 -47.71
CA ARG A 539 8.91 18.60 -47.58
C ARG A 539 7.66 19.37 -47.94
N GLU A 540 7.26 20.28 -47.07
CA GLU A 540 6.12 21.18 -47.26
C GLU A 540 6.54 22.53 -47.86
N GLN A 541 5.58 23.21 -48.51
CA GLN A 541 5.76 24.51 -49.16
C GLN A 541 4.58 25.44 -48.81
N PRO A 542 4.81 26.73 -48.50
CA PRO A 542 6.09 27.45 -48.52
C PRO A 542 6.93 27.34 -47.22
N SER A 543 6.41 26.64 -46.21
CA SER A 543 6.99 26.51 -44.86
C SER A 543 8.40 25.93 -44.82
N ASN A 544 8.82 25.17 -45.85
CA ASN A 544 10.08 24.42 -45.91
C ASN A 544 10.28 23.41 -44.77
N ARG A 545 9.20 23.08 -44.07
CA ARG A 545 9.15 22.05 -43.02
C ARG A 545 9.45 20.68 -43.65
N ILE A 546 10.40 19.96 -43.06
CA ILE A 546 10.81 18.62 -43.45
C ILE A 546 10.36 17.64 -42.37
N THR A 547 9.67 16.56 -42.75
CA THR A 547 9.16 15.53 -41.82
C THR A 547 9.48 14.13 -42.33
N PHE A 548 9.96 13.26 -41.44
CA PHE A 548 10.23 11.84 -41.70
C PHE A 548 9.80 10.96 -40.52
N GLU A 549 9.65 9.66 -40.77
CA GLU A 549 9.24 8.66 -39.80
C GLU A 549 10.41 7.68 -39.55
N LEU A 550 10.68 7.37 -38.27
CA LEU A 550 11.60 6.33 -37.83
C LEU A 550 10.82 5.19 -37.14
N GLU A 551 11.28 3.95 -37.33
CA GLU A 551 10.79 2.77 -36.60
C GLU A 551 11.89 2.30 -35.65
N GLU A 552 11.69 2.44 -34.34
CA GLU A 552 12.62 1.99 -33.29
C GLU A 552 11.88 1.07 -32.31
N ASP A 553 12.46 -0.10 -32.05
CA ASP A 553 11.87 -1.24 -31.30
C ASP A 553 10.43 -1.65 -31.66
N GLY A 554 9.90 -1.17 -32.80
CA GLY A 554 8.56 -1.44 -33.32
C GLY A 554 7.52 -0.35 -33.05
N GLU A 555 7.93 0.80 -32.49
CA GLU A 555 7.11 2.01 -32.40
C GLU A 555 7.58 3.04 -33.44
N PHE A 556 6.66 3.92 -33.86
CA PHE A 556 6.92 4.92 -34.90
C PHE A 556 7.07 6.31 -34.28
N MET A 557 8.25 6.90 -34.46
CA MET A 557 8.55 8.29 -34.09
C MET A 557 8.48 9.16 -35.36
N THR A 558 7.74 10.28 -35.28
CA THR A 558 7.75 11.30 -36.33
C THR A 558 8.71 12.41 -35.93
N ILE A 559 9.74 12.67 -36.74
CA ILE A 559 10.68 13.77 -36.52
C ILE A 559 10.48 14.83 -37.60
N THR A 560 10.44 16.09 -37.17
CA THR A 560 10.24 17.25 -38.04
C THR A 560 11.29 18.33 -37.79
N TYR A 561 11.80 18.90 -38.86
CA TYR A 561 12.69 20.05 -38.86
C TYR A 561 12.05 21.22 -39.58
N GLN A 562 12.10 22.40 -38.97
CA GLN A 562 11.82 23.66 -39.62
C GLN A 562 12.87 24.68 -39.19
N ALA A 563 13.23 25.64 -40.05
CA ALA A 563 14.29 26.58 -39.71
C ALA A 563 14.07 28.00 -40.23
N GLN A 564 14.76 28.95 -39.61
CA GLN A 564 14.85 30.35 -40.03
C GLN A 564 16.33 30.70 -40.30
N GLU A 565 16.63 31.49 -41.34
CA GLU A 565 17.99 32.01 -41.54
C GLU A 565 18.21 33.24 -40.66
N ILE A 566 19.11 33.10 -39.69
CA ILE A 566 19.59 34.19 -38.83
C ILE A 566 21.03 34.55 -39.22
N SER A 567 21.57 35.65 -38.70
CA SER A 567 22.99 35.98 -38.87
C SER A 567 23.62 36.45 -37.57
N THR A 568 24.70 35.78 -37.18
CA THR A 568 25.47 36.05 -35.97
C THR A 568 26.87 36.49 -36.39
N ASN A 569 27.32 37.65 -35.90
CA ASN A 569 28.60 38.29 -36.26
C ASN A 569 28.84 38.52 -37.79
N GLY A 570 27.82 38.36 -38.62
CA GLY A 570 27.87 38.53 -40.08
C GLY A 570 27.88 37.23 -40.89
N GLU A 571 28.04 36.08 -40.23
CA GLU A 571 27.90 34.76 -40.85
C GLU A 571 26.43 34.30 -40.80
N PRO A 572 25.97 33.46 -41.75
CA PRO A 572 24.62 32.91 -41.76
C PRO A 572 24.52 31.62 -40.95
N HIS A 573 23.43 31.49 -40.17
CA HIS A 573 23.10 30.26 -39.43
C HIS A 573 21.62 29.90 -39.62
N LEU A 574 21.29 28.64 -39.37
CA LEU A 574 19.93 28.12 -39.37
C LEU A 574 19.48 27.99 -37.93
N LEU A 575 18.54 28.81 -37.47
CA LEU A 575 17.85 28.53 -36.22
C LEU A 575 16.83 27.42 -36.50
N MET A 576 17.09 26.22 -35.98
CA MET A 576 16.32 25.02 -36.20
C MET A 576 15.33 24.80 -35.06
N HIS A 577 14.05 24.79 -35.41
CA HIS A 577 12.94 24.44 -34.55
C HIS A 577 12.58 22.99 -34.89
N ASN A 578 12.97 22.07 -34.00
CA ASN A 578 12.79 20.64 -34.17
C ASN A 578 11.56 20.18 -33.38
N SER A 579 10.90 19.12 -33.84
CA SER A 579 9.91 18.40 -33.02
C SER A 579 9.97 16.90 -33.23
N GLU A 580 9.87 16.15 -32.15
CA GLU A 580 9.87 14.70 -32.12
C GLU A 580 8.57 14.23 -31.46
N SER A 581 7.79 13.42 -32.17
CA SER A 581 6.42 13.05 -31.78
C SER A 581 6.22 11.55 -31.75
N MET A 582 5.65 11.04 -30.66
CA MET A 582 5.33 9.62 -30.48
C MET A 582 3.92 9.49 -29.90
N GLY A 583 3.01 8.88 -30.67
CA GLY A 583 1.59 8.79 -30.33
C GLY A 583 0.91 10.16 -30.24
N ASN A 584 0.59 10.61 -29.02
CA ASN A 584 -0.01 11.92 -28.74
C ASN A 584 0.97 12.92 -28.10
N GLU A 585 2.18 12.47 -27.76
CA GLU A 585 3.18 13.28 -27.08
C GLU A 585 4.13 13.90 -28.11
N SER A 586 4.64 15.09 -27.84
CA SER A 586 5.53 15.82 -28.75
C SER A 586 6.52 16.65 -27.94
N MET A 587 7.80 16.36 -28.15
CA MET A 587 8.92 17.14 -27.65
C MET A 587 9.32 18.17 -28.70
N TYR A 588 9.85 19.30 -28.26
CA TYR A 588 10.30 20.40 -29.11
C TYR A 588 11.68 20.86 -28.66
N SER A 589 12.62 21.05 -29.59
CA SER A 589 13.96 21.54 -29.26
C SER A 589 14.42 22.65 -30.20
N LEU A 590 15.09 23.66 -29.65
CA LEU A 590 15.69 24.76 -30.39
C LEU A 590 17.20 24.54 -30.55
N ASN A 591 17.71 24.60 -31.77
CA ASN A 591 19.11 24.27 -32.08
C ASN A 591 19.70 25.22 -33.12
N THR A 592 20.98 25.61 -32.99
CA THR A 592 21.68 26.35 -34.05
C THR A 592 22.40 25.40 -35.00
N GLY A 593 21.95 25.36 -36.26
CA GLY A 593 22.61 24.69 -37.37
C GLY A 593 23.61 25.62 -38.07
N TYR A 594 24.89 25.27 -38.02
CA TYR A 594 25.97 26.03 -38.65
C TYR A 594 26.18 25.59 -40.10
N LEU A 595 26.67 26.50 -40.93
CA LEU A 595 26.94 26.28 -42.37
C LEU A 595 28.45 26.24 -42.69
N SER A 596 29.29 26.41 -41.67
CA SER A 596 30.74 26.31 -41.73
C SER A 596 31.26 25.66 -40.44
N THR A 597 32.47 25.10 -40.49
CA THR A 597 33.07 24.40 -39.35
C THR A 597 33.75 25.33 -38.34
N GLU A 598 33.83 26.63 -38.60
CA GLU A 598 34.69 27.57 -37.84
C GLU A 598 34.21 27.76 -36.39
N ILE A 599 32.91 28.02 -36.19
CA ILE A 599 32.35 28.24 -34.85
C ILE A 599 32.29 26.92 -34.07
N ILE A 600 31.76 25.86 -34.68
CA ILE A 600 31.59 24.56 -34.02
C ILE A 600 32.94 23.94 -33.60
N ASN A 601 34.00 24.06 -34.41
CA ASN A 601 35.34 23.61 -34.01
C ASN A 601 35.91 24.37 -32.80
N SER A 602 35.42 25.56 -32.46
CA SER A 602 35.89 26.32 -31.28
C SER A 602 35.31 25.85 -29.95
N VAL A 603 34.15 25.16 -29.98
CA VAL A 603 33.46 24.61 -28.80
C VAL A 603 33.64 23.09 -28.63
N LEU A 604 34.03 22.36 -29.68
CA LEU A 604 34.28 20.91 -29.64
C LEU A 604 35.48 20.53 -28.77
N VAL A 605 36.63 21.19 -28.93
CA VAL A 605 37.84 20.87 -28.16
C VAL A 605 38.70 22.11 -27.92
N ASN A 606 38.64 22.67 -26.72
CA ASN A 606 39.50 23.79 -26.29
C ASN A 606 40.52 23.35 -25.23
N PRO A 607 41.78 23.81 -25.21
CA PRO A 607 42.73 23.45 -24.16
C PRO A 607 42.32 24.00 -22.77
N LEU A 608 42.62 23.26 -21.69
CA LEU A 608 42.56 23.80 -20.32
C LEU A 608 43.31 25.14 -20.17
N ASP A 609 42.90 25.94 -19.19
CA ASP A 609 43.35 27.33 -18.97
C ASP A 609 43.00 28.31 -20.11
N THR A 610 41.97 28.01 -20.92
CA THR A 610 41.48 28.87 -22.02
C THR A 610 39.98 29.12 -21.92
N ASP A 611 39.57 30.40 -21.96
CA ASP A 611 38.16 30.78 -21.90
C ASP A 611 37.49 30.63 -23.28
N ILE A 612 36.43 29.83 -23.37
CA ILE A 612 35.59 29.72 -24.57
C ILE A 612 34.46 30.74 -24.47
N ASN A 613 34.39 31.66 -25.42
CA ASN A 613 33.28 32.62 -25.53
C ASN A 613 32.41 32.16 -26.69
N SER A 614 31.13 31.88 -26.45
CA SER A 614 30.18 31.43 -27.46
C SER A 614 28.84 32.17 -27.33
N GLN A 615 27.94 31.92 -28.27
CA GLN A 615 26.57 32.41 -28.26
C GLN A 615 25.61 31.24 -28.49
N VAL A 616 24.54 31.20 -27.71
CA VAL A 616 23.43 30.26 -27.87
C VAL A 616 22.16 31.01 -28.24
N SER A 617 21.36 30.44 -29.13
CA SER A 617 20.13 31.04 -29.61
C SER A 617 19.01 30.89 -28.59
N PHE A 618 18.18 31.91 -28.47
CA PHE A 618 16.89 31.80 -27.80
C PHE A 618 15.84 32.65 -28.51
N LEU A 619 14.58 32.48 -28.14
CA LEU A 619 13.46 33.21 -28.67
C LEU A 619 12.89 34.12 -27.57
N ASP A 620 12.70 35.40 -27.87
CA ASP A 620 12.04 36.31 -26.94
C ASP A 620 10.51 36.12 -26.91
N ASP A 621 9.81 36.98 -26.18
CA ASP A 621 8.36 36.87 -25.95
C ASP A 621 7.54 37.30 -27.19
N ASP A 622 8.16 38.04 -28.12
CA ASP A 622 7.64 38.30 -29.48
C ASP A 622 8.06 37.17 -30.46
N ALA A 623 8.61 36.07 -29.94
CA ALA A 623 9.17 34.91 -30.67
C ALA A 623 10.24 35.27 -31.71
N GLN A 624 10.99 36.36 -31.50
CA GLN A 624 12.11 36.75 -32.36
C GLN A 624 13.42 36.10 -31.92
N PRO A 625 14.29 35.70 -32.85
CA PRO A 625 15.62 35.18 -32.53
C PRO A 625 16.52 36.19 -31.82
N GLN A 626 17.01 35.81 -30.64
CA GLN A 626 18.01 36.51 -29.84
C GLN A 626 19.25 35.62 -29.62
N GLN A 627 20.31 36.19 -29.04
CA GLN A 627 21.56 35.48 -28.73
C GLN A 627 21.96 35.74 -27.28
N LEU A 628 22.03 34.69 -26.46
CA LEU A 628 22.62 34.73 -25.13
C LEU A 628 24.14 34.52 -25.29
N SER A 629 24.95 35.38 -24.69
CA SER A 629 26.40 35.21 -24.69
C SER A 629 26.81 34.41 -23.46
N VAL A 630 27.62 33.36 -23.66
CA VAL A 630 28.01 32.41 -22.62
C VAL A 630 29.52 32.19 -22.66
N THR A 631 30.16 32.27 -21.50
CA THR A 631 31.60 32.04 -21.33
C THR A 631 31.84 30.80 -20.49
N ALA A 632 32.66 29.87 -20.97
CA ALA A 632 33.01 28.63 -20.29
C ALA A 632 34.52 28.52 -20.07
N SER A 633 34.96 27.98 -18.94
CA SER A 633 36.37 27.77 -18.64
C SER A 633 36.59 26.56 -17.72
N ILE A 634 37.72 25.86 -17.91
CA ILE A 634 38.21 24.83 -16.98
C ILE A 634 39.71 25.10 -16.72
N PRO A 635 40.08 25.63 -15.55
CA PRO A 635 41.49 25.83 -15.21
C PRO A 635 42.17 24.50 -14.84
N SER A 636 43.47 24.39 -15.11
CA SER A 636 44.27 23.21 -14.79
C SER A 636 44.55 23.02 -13.29
N ARG A 637 44.04 23.92 -12.44
CA ARG A 637 44.14 23.92 -10.98
C ARG A 637 42.96 24.71 -10.40
N VAL A 638 42.38 24.19 -9.30
CA VAL A 638 41.43 24.94 -8.47
C VAL A 638 42.04 26.32 -8.11
N PRO A 639 41.31 27.43 -8.34
CA PRO A 639 41.76 28.77 -7.97
C PRO A 639 41.96 29.00 -6.47
N ALA A 640 42.33 30.23 -6.11
CA ALA A 640 42.81 30.57 -4.78
C ALA A 640 41.68 31.05 -3.85
N GLY A 641 40.61 30.26 -3.74
CA GLY A 641 39.46 30.54 -2.88
C GLY A 641 38.56 29.32 -2.63
N GLU A 642 38.40 28.47 -3.64
CA GLU A 642 37.46 27.35 -3.65
C GLU A 642 38.05 26.07 -3.02
N THR A 643 37.26 24.99 -3.00
CA THR A 643 37.63 23.71 -2.34
C THR A 643 37.39 22.52 -3.25
N GLY A 644 38.47 21.86 -3.69
CA GLY A 644 38.37 20.62 -4.46
C GLY A 644 39.71 20.11 -4.97
N SER A 645 39.63 19.27 -6.00
CA SER A 645 40.74 18.77 -6.81
C SER A 645 40.63 19.21 -8.28
N ALA A 646 39.44 19.60 -8.74
CA ALA A 646 39.15 20.21 -10.03
C ALA A 646 38.09 21.32 -9.86
N ASP A 647 38.06 22.23 -10.83
CA ASP A 647 37.18 23.40 -10.90
C ASP A 647 36.78 23.60 -12.37
N ALA A 648 35.59 24.14 -12.60
CA ALA A 648 35.11 24.63 -13.89
C ALA A 648 34.08 25.74 -13.67
N ASN A 649 34.04 26.73 -14.56
CA ASN A 649 33.19 27.90 -14.44
C ASN A 649 32.42 28.17 -15.74
N LEU A 650 31.12 28.44 -15.63
CA LEU A 650 30.22 28.83 -16.71
C LEU A 650 29.52 30.15 -16.34
N ILE A 651 29.54 31.13 -17.25
CA ILE A 651 29.00 32.47 -17.03
C ILE A 651 27.94 32.75 -18.11
N LEU A 652 26.71 33.07 -17.67
CA LEU A 652 25.59 33.43 -18.54
C LEU A 652 25.39 34.95 -18.46
N HIS A 653 25.69 35.67 -19.53
CA HIS A 653 25.75 37.13 -19.51
C HIS A 653 24.38 37.81 -19.72
N ASN A 654 24.03 38.77 -18.87
CA ASN A 654 22.70 39.43 -18.79
C ASN A 654 21.56 38.46 -18.43
N MET A 655 21.81 37.49 -17.55
CA MET A 655 20.83 36.54 -17.02
C MET A 655 21.13 36.26 -15.54
N THR A 656 20.16 36.42 -14.64
CA THR A 656 20.36 36.15 -13.20
C THR A 656 20.35 34.65 -12.90
N CYS A 657 20.86 34.24 -11.74
CA CYS A 657 20.91 32.82 -11.40
C CYS A 657 19.53 32.18 -11.15
N ASP A 658 18.52 32.95 -10.71
CA ASP A 658 17.12 32.50 -10.65
C ASP A 658 16.58 32.20 -12.08
N GLN A 659 16.94 33.02 -13.06
CA GLN A 659 16.60 32.77 -14.47
C GLN A 659 17.38 31.56 -15.00
N ALA A 660 18.70 31.52 -14.79
CA ALA A 660 19.56 30.47 -15.29
C ALA A 660 19.13 29.09 -14.78
N THR A 661 18.81 28.96 -13.49
CA THR A 661 18.39 27.69 -12.87
C THR A 661 16.91 27.32 -13.15
N SER A 662 16.05 28.28 -13.52
CA SER A 662 14.71 27.94 -14.02
C SER A 662 14.74 27.46 -15.48
N ILE A 663 15.62 28.01 -16.31
CA ILE A 663 15.76 27.65 -17.74
C ILE A 663 16.62 26.39 -17.94
N TYR A 664 17.72 26.24 -17.19
CA TYR A 664 18.73 25.20 -17.41
C TYR A 664 19.01 24.33 -16.18
N SER A 665 19.22 23.04 -16.42
CA SER A 665 19.83 22.09 -15.49
C SER A 665 21.32 21.91 -15.83
N PHE A 666 22.19 22.29 -14.90
CA PHE A 666 23.63 22.39 -15.12
C PHE A 666 24.41 21.15 -14.66
N THR A 667 25.25 20.60 -15.55
CA THR A 667 26.13 19.45 -15.28
C THR A 667 27.52 19.64 -15.90
N ALA A 668 28.52 18.96 -15.35
CA ALA A 668 29.93 19.11 -15.75
C ALA A 668 30.63 17.75 -15.67
N ASP A 669 30.34 16.84 -16.60
CA ASP A 669 30.63 15.42 -16.37
C ASP A 669 31.00 14.55 -17.58
N TYR A 670 30.64 14.93 -18.80
CA TYR A 670 30.81 14.02 -19.94
C TYR A 670 32.27 13.94 -20.39
N SER A 671 32.89 12.79 -20.09
CA SER A 671 34.33 12.49 -20.22
C SER A 671 34.62 11.50 -21.35
N ILE A 672 35.12 11.96 -22.50
CA ILE A 672 35.51 11.06 -23.61
C ILE A 672 36.92 10.53 -23.40
N ALA A 673 37.03 9.20 -23.44
CA ALA A 673 38.21 8.38 -23.15
C ALA A 673 38.62 8.32 -21.66
N GLY A 674 39.13 7.15 -21.26
CA GLY A 674 39.24 6.76 -19.85
C GLY A 674 37.93 6.15 -19.32
N ASN A 675 37.93 5.67 -18.07
CA ASN A 675 36.68 5.26 -17.42
C ASN A 675 35.82 6.52 -17.23
N PRO A 676 34.53 6.53 -17.61
CA PRO A 676 33.64 7.62 -17.22
C PRO A 676 33.59 7.69 -15.69
N MET A 677 33.99 8.83 -15.15
CA MET A 677 33.98 9.13 -13.73
C MET A 677 33.02 10.29 -13.52
N MET A 678 31.92 10.03 -12.81
CA MET A 678 31.05 11.11 -12.38
C MET A 678 31.83 12.07 -11.46
N TRP A 679 31.87 13.35 -11.81
CA TRP A 679 32.42 14.40 -10.96
C TRP A 679 31.53 14.50 -9.71
N ASP A 680 32.15 14.44 -8.54
CA ASP A 680 31.49 14.63 -7.25
C ASP A 680 31.36 16.14 -7.03
N LEU A 681 30.31 16.72 -7.63
CA LEU A 681 30.12 18.16 -7.85
C LEU A 681 29.42 18.86 -6.68
N ASP A 682 30.11 19.83 -6.10
CA ASP A 682 29.52 20.92 -5.32
C ASP A 682 29.22 22.10 -6.29
N THR A 683 28.06 22.09 -6.96
CA THR A 683 27.66 23.20 -7.86
C THR A 683 27.16 24.41 -7.05
N THR A 684 27.68 25.61 -7.34
CA THR A 684 27.21 26.86 -6.68
C THR A 684 26.89 27.97 -7.70
N TYR A 685 26.07 28.94 -7.26
CA TYR A 685 25.49 29.99 -8.09
C TYR A 685 25.74 31.38 -7.47
N GLU A 686 26.29 32.32 -8.24
CA GLU A 686 26.52 33.71 -7.78
C GLU A 686 26.23 34.74 -8.88
N ASP A 687 25.28 35.64 -8.63
CA ASP A 687 25.04 36.83 -9.45
C ASP A 687 26.18 37.85 -9.28
N LYS A 688 26.89 38.18 -10.36
CA LYS A 688 27.98 39.18 -10.37
C LYS A 688 27.60 40.40 -11.20
N GLY A 689 26.56 41.11 -10.75
CA GLY A 689 25.95 42.21 -11.47
C GLY A 689 24.69 41.72 -12.19
N ASP A 690 24.69 41.79 -13.52
CA ASP A 690 23.61 41.28 -14.36
C ASP A 690 23.91 39.86 -14.91
N ASP A 691 25.03 39.25 -14.51
CA ASP A 691 25.54 37.96 -15.00
C ASP A 691 25.50 36.87 -13.92
N CYS A 692 24.91 35.70 -14.22
CA CYS A 692 25.00 34.52 -13.38
C CYS A 692 26.32 33.76 -13.62
N ASN A 693 26.94 33.31 -12.53
CA ASN A 693 28.13 32.46 -12.53
C ASN A 693 27.76 31.12 -11.91
N VAL A 694 28.01 30.04 -12.63
CA VAL A 694 27.88 28.65 -12.17
C VAL A 694 29.30 28.10 -11.96
N ASP A 695 29.63 27.82 -10.70
CA ASP A 695 30.89 27.22 -10.23
C ASP A 695 30.66 25.71 -10.04
N PHE A 696 31.53 24.89 -10.64
CA PHE A 696 31.49 23.43 -10.60
C PHE A 696 32.73 22.88 -9.87
N SER A 697 32.77 23.07 -8.56
CA SER A 697 33.83 22.53 -7.71
C SER A 697 33.73 21.00 -7.55
N SER A 698 34.80 20.26 -7.84
CA SER A 698 34.82 18.80 -7.76
C SER A 698 35.91 18.26 -6.85
N GLN A 699 35.57 17.32 -5.97
CA GLN A 699 36.53 16.67 -5.07
C GLN A 699 37.48 15.70 -5.81
N SER A 700 37.12 15.27 -7.03
CA SER A 700 37.93 14.43 -7.91
C SER A 700 38.86 15.25 -8.81
N ARG A 701 39.97 14.64 -9.26
CA ARG A 701 40.87 15.25 -10.24
C ARG A 701 40.36 14.99 -11.66
N LEU A 702 40.58 15.96 -12.55
CA LEU A 702 40.43 15.78 -13.99
C LEU A 702 41.19 14.54 -14.47
N SER A 703 40.53 13.68 -15.23
CA SER A 703 41.13 12.55 -15.93
C SER A 703 41.85 13.02 -17.21
N SER A 704 42.67 12.16 -17.82
CA SER A 704 43.31 12.47 -19.11
C SER A 704 42.33 12.21 -20.25
N ALA A 705 41.39 13.13 -20.44
CA ALA A 705 40.19 12.98 -21.26
C ALA A 705 39.73 14.31 -21.91
N ILE A 706 38.68 14.27 -22.73
CA ILE A 706 37.89 15.45 -23.08
C ILE A 706 36.75 15.57 -22.07
N HIS A 707 36.64 16.70 -21.37
CA HIS A 707 35.59 16.98 -20.37
C HIS A 707 34.56 17.97 -20.91
N THR A 708 33.29 17.84 -20.53
CA THR A 708 32.20 18.65 -21.09
C THR A 708 31.40 19.35 -20.01
N LEU A 709 31.18 20.67 -20.18
CA LEU A 709 30.21 21.46 -19.42
C LEU A 709 28.90 21.55 -20.20
N TYR A 710 27.77 21.38 -19.52
CA TYR A 710 26.45 21.28 -20.13
C TYR A 710 25.39 22.04 -19.31
N GLY A 711 24.49 22.72 -20.01
CA GLY A 711 23.23 23.23 -19.51
C GLY A 711 22.11 22.64 -20.36
N GLU A 712 21.45 21.61 -19.83
CA GLU A 712 20.24 21.00 -20.40
C GLU A 712 19.09 21.98 -20.26
N VAL A 713 18.28 22.18 -21.31
CA VAL A 713 17.13 23.09 -21.23
C VAL A 713 15.98 22.36 -20.54
N ASN A 714 15.56 22.85 -19.37
CA ASN A 714 14.47 22.27 -18.60
C ASN A 714 13.20 22.19 -19.47
N THR A 715 12.45 21.07 -19.39
CA THR A 715 11.35 20.71 -20.32
C THR A 715 10.42 21.86 -20.76
N PRO A 716 9.95 22.77 -19.88
CA PRO A 716 9.08 23.87 -20.28
C PRO A 716 9.74 24.90 -21.23
N TYR A 717 11.07 24.94 -21.29
CA TYR A 717 11.86 25.90 -22.06
C TYR A 717 12.45 25.34 -23.36
N ALA A 718 12.35 24.03 -23.61
CA ALA A 718 13.07 23.34 -24.69
C ALA A 718 12.77 23.91 -26.10
N ALA A 719 11.56 24.44 -26.32
CA ALA A 719 11.17 25.13 -27.56
C ALA A 719 11.70 26.57 -27.70
N LYS A 720 12.16 27.19 -26.61
CA LYS A 720 12.48 28.63 -26.49
C LYS A 720 13.98 28.93 -26.35
N TYR A 721 14.77 28.02 -25.79
CA TYR A 721 16.22 28.17 -25.57
C TYR A 721 17.00 27.01 -26.21
N GLU A 722 18.20 27.30 -26.71
CA GLU A 722 19.19 26.32 -27.15
C GLU A 722 20.05 25.83 -25.97
N GLU A 723 20.38 24.54 -25.98
CA GLU A 723 21.30 23.92 -25.02
C GLU A 723 22.70 24.58 -24.99
N ILE A 724 23.26 24.67 -23.78
CA ILE A 724 24.61 25.19 -23.56
C ILE A 724 25.57 24.01 -23.52
N SER A 725 26.53 23.91 -24.44
CA SER A 725 27.49 22.79 -24.49
C SER A 725 28.90 23.24 -24.87
N PHE A 726 29.91 22.77 -24.11
CA PHE A 726 31.32 23.14 -24.27
C PHE A 726 32.26 22.01 -23.86
N SER A 727 33.23 21.64 -24.71
CA SER A 727 34.17 20.54 -24.45
C SER A 727 35.65 20.97 -24.42
N PHE A 728 36.39 20.45 -23.43
CA PHE A 728 37.73 20.88 -23.02
C PHE A 728 38.72 19.71 -22.95
N ASN A 729 39.97 19.93 -23.38
CA ASN A 729 40.97 18.88 -23.55
C ASN A 729 41.99 18.82 -22.41
N ASN A 730 42.02 17.69 -21.68
CA ASN A 730 43.04 17.37 -20.69
C ASN A 730 43.92 16.15 -21.06
N LEU A 731 44.24 15.92 -22.35
CA LEU A 731 45.15 14.85 -22.79
C LEU A 731 46.64 15.12 -22.42
N LYS A 732 46.92 15.49 -21.16
CA LYS A 732 48.26 15.79 -20.61
C LYS A 732 48.65 14.79 -19.53
N ASP A 733 49.14 13.63 -19.96
CA ASP A 733 50.13 12.80 -19.23
C ASP A 733 51.16 12.24 -20.22
#